data_AF-A0A8D3A776-F1
#
_entry.id   AF-A0A8D3A776-F1
#
_cell.length_a   1.000
_cell.length_b   1.000
_cell.length_c   1.000
_cell.angle_alpha   90.00
_cell.angle_beta   90.00
_cell.angle_gamma   90.00
#
_symmetry.space_group_name_H-M   'P 1'
#
loop_
_entity.id
_entity.type
_entity.pdbx_description
1 polymer ?
#
loop_
_entity_poly.entity_id
_entity_poly.type
_entity_poly.pdbx_seq_one_letter_code
_entity_poly.pdbx_strand_id
1 'polypeptide(L)'
;MDTKAVFAALYSVCEENATFFSRGAKGSQGDAARRLLESMNLIQEHARGLEPVISGFALVYHHFDFDPHIPANGYRSLVKVVRCCLLHIIHKGRYIFANRRSIFFRVAHNAGEMEAYCNALCQLRALLYLAQRMLHDNSYGDLFFQDESGLSESFVREYSSMHKGCFYGRCLGFQFTPSIRPCLQTIAIGLVAFGENYKRHQSGIGVAASSLFTSGKYAIDPELRGAEFERITQNLDVHFWKTFWNITETEVPSSLASMTSTQVKVNRALSVPAVSFDLPLAADHRAFVTIAPPSAHIGAAPVLMRLISYDLREGQDSETLLSLSRSEGGAISLSLGLKAKRLPSSPCLLLHFHGGGFVAQTSKSHEPYLKSWSQDLGVPILSVDYSLAPEAPFPRALEECFYAYCWALRNHHLLGWTGEKICLAGDSAGGNLCLTTSMRAAAFGVRMPDGIVAAYPATLLTAYASPSRLLTLIDPLLPLSVLSRCLSAYAGTEPQTEMQVEKASTLSLVRRDTALLLRDFRQGASNWIHSLLDNNRASASPSTAAEAPPGATDAVRKSISEASISSPHADPPVPSETADFPTRKLSVKSQTCQDLGSHSGSTLHSAPLLSERTPEDVNFFLSEDATPSLCSDLSSVAIPPPAGDKGSERGREFPRGFEPLRSKQPSEMKMQSSPVVKDPFCSPLLAPDSMLKGLPPVHIVACALDPMLDDSVMFAKRLRSLDRPVTLCVVDDLPHGFLSLSQLSKETTRPQSLASTGSWNGPIGVCPPLLGKPPPSLSAPTRKGSKLSAMGSKCLMGRA
;
A
#
# COMPACT_ATOMS: atom_id res chain seq x y z
N MET A 1 14.75 12.02 -20.02
CA MET A 1 14.52 13.48 -19.88
C MET A 1 15.70 14.06 -19.12
N ASP A 2 16.38 15.07 -19.67
CA ASP A 2 17.62 15.62 -19.08
C ASP A 2 17.40 16.20 -17.66
N THR A 3 18.42 16.10 -16.81
CA THR A 3 18.45 16.67 -15.45
C THR A 3 18.84 18.15 -15.49
N LYS A 4 19.80 18.55 -16.32
CA LYS A 4 20.27 19.95 -16.39
C LYS A 4 19.16 20.89 -16.85
N ALA A 5 18.38 20.47 -17.85
CA ALA A 5 17.19 21.18 -18.31
C ALA A 5 16.13 21.41 -17.20
N VAL A 6 16.02 20.52 -16.19
CA VAL A 6 15.12 20.72 -15.05
C VAL A 6 15.67 21.80 -14.12
N PHE A 7 16.95 21.72 -13.76
CA PHE A 7 17.59 22.73 -12.89
C PHE A 7 17.62 24.11 -13.55
N ALA A 8 17.99 24.21 -14.83
CA ALA A 8 17.94 25.47 -15.58
C ALA A 8 16.53 26.10 -15.61
N ALA A 9 15.49 25.28 -15.84
CA ALA A 9 14.10 25.74 -15.81
C ALA A 9 13.61 26.14 -14.40
N LEU A 10 14.17 25.54 -13.35
CA LEU A 10 13.91 25.93 -11.96
C LEU A 10 14.54 27.30 -11.66
N TYR A 11 15.83 27.47 -11.97
CA TYR A 11 16.56 28.70 -11.65
C TYR A 11 15.93 29.93 -12.31
N SER A 12 15.59 29.88 -13.61
CA SER A 12 14.92 31.02 -14.30
C SER A 12 13.56 31.32 -13.68
N VAL A 13 12.72 30.30 -13.45
CA VAL A 13 11.37 30.49 -12.88
C VAL A 13 11.42 31.05 -11.45
N CYS A 14 12.42 30.68 -10.65
CA CYS A 14 12.63 31.27 -9.33
C CYS A 14 13.17 32.70 -9.42
N GLU A 15 14.16 32.97 -10.26
CA GLU A 15 14.79 34.30 -10.43
C GLU A 15 13.81 35.34 -11.01
N GLU A 16 13.04 34.97 -12.03
CA GLU A 16 12.03 35.82 -12.67
C GLU A 16 10.93 36.23 -11.68
N ASN A 17 10.61 35.36 -10.71
CA ASN A 17 9.63 35.64 -9.65
C ASN A 17 10.24 36.42 -8.48
N ALA A 18 11.42 36.04 -8.01
CA ALA A 18 12.16 36.79 -7.00
C ALA A 18 12.36 38.26 -7.45
N THR A 19 12.77 38.48 -8.70
CA THR A 19 12.98 39.82 -9.29
C THR A 19 11.69 40.66 -9.35
N PHE A 20 10.52 40.03 -9.45
CA PHE A 20 9.24 40.74 -9.45
C PHE A 20 8.82 41.13 -8.02
N PHE A 21 8.82 40.17 -7.08
CA PHE A 21 8.36 40.42 -5.71
C PHE A 21 9.35 41.25 -4.87
N SER A 22 10.64 41.28 -5.22
CA SER A 22 11.62 42.17 -4.59
C SER A 22 11.36 43.66 -4.83
N ARG A 23 10.60 44.02 -5.89
CA ARG A 23 10.35 45.41 -6.29
C ARG A 23 9.18 46.08 -5.55
N GLY A 24 8.51 45.35 -4.65
CA GLY A 24 7.84 45.95 -3.51
C GLY A 24 6.47 45.40 -3.14
N ALA A 25 6.14 45.53 -1.86
CA ALA A 25 4.81 45.84 -1.37
C ALA A 25 4.90 46.35 0.08
N LYS A 26 4.00 47.26 0.49
CA LYS A 26 3.80 47.69 1.88
C LYS A 26 2.44 47.19 2.37
N GLY A 27 2.33 46.85 3.65
CA GLY A 27 1.11 46.24 4.23
C GLY A 27 1.04 44.72 4.07
N SER A 28 -0.12 44.13 4.30
CA SER A 28 -0.29 42.67 4.47
C SER A 28 0.03 41.82 3.21
N GLN A 29 -0.20 42.34 2.00
CA GLN A 29 0.28 41.65 0.78
C GLN A 29 1.81 41.69 0.65
N GLY A 30 2.50 42.63 1.32
CA GLY A 30 3.95 42.68 1.40
C GLY A 30 4.55 41.52 2.17
N ASP A 31 3.90 41.05 3.24
CA ASP A 31 4.36 39.86 3.95
C ASP A 31 4.24 38.60 3.08
N ALA A 32 3.10 38.42 2.40
CA ALA A 32 2.91 37.31 1.47
C ALA A 32 3.88 37.35 0.27
N ALA A 33 4.21 38.54 -0.25
CA ALA A 33 5.20 38.72 -1.30
C ALA A 33 6.64 38.43 -0.81
N ARG A 34 6.99 38.89 0.40
CA ARG A 34 8.26 38.62 1.07
C ARG A 34 8.48 37.13 1.30
N ARG A 35 7.49 36.44 1.86
CA ARG A 35 7.49 34.98 2.07
C ARG A 35 7.68 34.18 0.78
N LEU A 36 7.04 34.61 -0.31
CA LEU A 36 7.20 34.01 -1.63
C LEU A 36 8.61 34.26 -2.21
N LEU A 37 9.19 35.45 -2.02
CA LEU A 37 10.57 35.78 -2.38
C LEU A 37 11.58 34.91 -1.59
N GLU A 38 11.40 34.80 -0.27
CA GLU A 38 12.22 33.96 0.62
C GLU A 38 12.16 32.49 0.19
N SER A 39 10.96 31.97 -0.10
CA SER A 39 10.77 30.60 -0.62
C SER A 39 11.49 30.37 -1.94
N MET A 40 11.42 31.31 -2.89
CA MET A 40 12.12 31.19 -4.18
C MET A 40 13.65 31.15 -4.01
N ASN A 41 14.19 31.93 -3.07
CA ASN A 41 15.63 31.96 -2.79
C ASN A 41 16.10 30.64 -2.14
N LEU A 42 15.37 30.14 -1.13
CA LEU A 42 15.65 28.86 -0.47
C LEU A 42 15.55 27.67 -1.43
N ILE A 43 14.56 27.67 -2.34
CA ILE A 43 14.44 26.67 -3.40
C ILE A 43 15.67 26.65 -4.31
N GLN A 44 16.21 27.82 -4.70
CA GLN A 44 17.46 27.86 -5.48
C GLN A 44 18.65 27.32 -4.68
N GLU A 45 18.72 27.56 -3.36
CA GLU A 45 19.80 27.07 -2.52
C GLU A 45 19.75 25.54 -2.33
N HIS A 46 18.58 24.99 -1.99
CA HIS A 46 18.37 23.54 -1.96
C HIS A 46 18.68 22.90 -3.33
N ALA A 47 18.29 23.55 -4.44
CA ALA A 47 18.59 23.07 -5.78
C ALA A 47 20.09 23.01 -6.09
N ARG A 48 20.87 24.06 -5.76
CA ARG A 48 22.34 24.05 -5.89
C ARG A 48 23.00 22.93 -5.09
N GLY A 49 22.46 22.60 -3.92
CA GLY A 49 22.92 21.48 -3.10
C GLY A 49 22.49 20.09 -3.62
N LEU A 50 21.46 20.02 -4.47
CA LEU A 50 20.89 18.79 -5.04
C LEU A 50 21.47 18.42 -6.41
N GLU A 51 21.72 19.41 -7.28
CA GLU A 51 22.17 19.20 -8.66
C GLU A 51 23.42 18.30 -8.79
N PRO A 52 24.52 18.48 -8.02
CA PRO A 52 25.67 17.58 -8.10
C PRO A 52 25.36 16.18 -7.54
N VAL A 53 24.53 16.07 -6.49
CA VAL A 53 24.18 14.79 -5.84
C VAL A 53 23.35 13.92 -6.78
N ILE A 54 22.31 14.50 -7.40
CA ILE A 54 21.47 13.80 -8.39
C ILE A 54 22.30 13.43 -9.63
N SER A 55 23.23 14.30 -10.06
CA SER A 55 24.14 14.00 -11.17
C SER A 55 25.08 12.83 -10.83
N GLY A 56 25.59 12.75 -9.60
CA GLY A 56 26.38 11.62 -9.11
C GLY A 56 25.57 10.32 -9.09
N PHE A 57 24.37 10.33 -8.50
CA PHE A 57 23.48 9.15 -8.51
C PHE A 57 23.18 8.67 -9.94
N ALA A 58 22.92 9.58 -10.87
CA ALA A 58 22.62 9.23 -12.26
C ALA A 58 23.76 8.48 -12.98
N LEU A 59 25.01 8.59 -12.51
CA LEU A 59 26.14 7.84 -13.03
C LEU A 59 26.22 6.40 -12.49
N VAL A 60 25.75 6.16 -11.27
CA VAL A 60 26.06 4.93 -10.49
C VAL A 60 24.84 4.06 -10.13
N TYR A 61 23.64 4.65 -10.05
CA TYR A 61 22.42 3.96 -9.64
C TYR A 61 22.01 2.77 -10.53
N HIS A 62 22.64 2.60 -11.70
CA HIS A 62 22.35 1.53 -12.64
C HIS A 62 23.08 0.22 -12.29
N HIS A 63 24.15 0.29 -11.49
CA HIS A 63 24.83 -0.88 -10.92
C HIS A 63 23.96 -1.63 -9.88
N PHE A 64 22.95 -0.96 -9.35
CA PHE A 64 22.07 -1.49 -8.30
C PHE A 64 20.75 -2.05 -8.84
N ASP A 65 20.48 -1.90 -10.13
CA ASP A 65 19.30 -2.45 -10.79
C ASP A 65 19.22 -3.99 -10.73
N PHE A 66 18.01 -4.53 -10.90
CA PHE A 66 17.81 -5.98 -11.03
C PHE A 66 18.45 -6.53 -12.32
N ASP A 67 18.29 -5.82 -13.44
CA ASP A 67 19.06 -5.96 -14.68
C ASP A 67 18.87 -4.71 -15.58
N PRO A 68 19.63 -4.56 -16.69
CA PRO A 68 19.51 -3.40 -17.58
C PRO A 68 18.16 -3.20 -18.27
N HIS A 69 17.23 -4.16 -18.20
CA HIS A 69 15.87 -4.04 -18.74
C HIS A 69 14.82 -3.72 -17.67
N ILE A 70 15.11 -4.00 -16.39
CA ILE A 70 14.27 -3.72 -15.23
C ILE A 70 15.03 -2.75 -14.29
N PRO A 71 15.06 -1.44 -14.61
CA PRO A 71 15.84 -0.45 -13.90
C PRO A 71 15.17 -0.03 -12.58
N ALA A 72 15.29 -0.89 -11.57
CA ALA A 72 14.62 -0.76 -10.27
C ALA A 72 15.60 -0.86 -9.09
N ASN A 73 15.63 0.21 -8.28
CA ASN A 73 16.25 0.30 -6.95
C ASN A 73 15.85 1.63 -6.27
N GLY A 74 15.99 1.72 -4.95
CA GLY A 74 15.59 2.90 -4.18
C GLY A 74 16.34 4.19 -4.49
N TYR A 75 17.59 4.16 -5.00
CA TYR A 75 18.27 5.38 -5.45
C TYR A 75 17.56 6.00 -6.66
N ARG A 76 17.09 5.18 -7.60
CA ARG A 76 16.23 5.65 -8.71
C ARG A 76 14.93 6.24 -8.19
N SER A 77 14.30 5.60 -7.20
CA SER A 77 13.06 6.05 -6.57
C SER A 77 13.21 7.42 -5.91
N LEU A 78 14.24 7.62 -5.09
CA LEU A 78 14.53 8.91 -4.46
C LEU A 78 14.77 10.01 -5.49
N VAL A 79 15.62 9.76 -6.50
CA VAL A 79 15.86 10.71 -7.59
C VAL A 79 14.57 11.02 -8.37
N LYS A 80 13.69 10.03 -8.59
CA LYS A 80 12.37 10.22 -9.22
C LYS A 80 11.46 11.12 -8.36
N VAL A 81 11.38 10.89 -7.05
CA VAL A 81 10.63 11.73 -6.12
C VAL A 81 11.14 13.17 -6.11
N VAL A 82 12.45 13.39 -6.01
CA VAL A 82 13.01 14.76 -6.02
C VAL A 82 12.74 15.44 -7.35
N ARG A 83 12.85 14.72 -8.47
CA ARG A 83 12.45 15.22 -9.80
C ARG A 83 10.98 15.64 -9.84
N CYS A 84 10.06 14.84 -9.29
CA CYS A 84 8.64 15.19 -9.22
C CYS A 84 8.42 16.48 -8.40
N CYS A 85 9.13 16.64 -7.28
CA CYS A 85 9.06 17.86 -6.45
C CYS A 85 9.51 19.10 -7.25
N LEU A 86 10.68 19.03 -7.90
CA LEU A 86 11.19 20.10 -8.75
C LEU A 86 10.24 20.45 -9.90
N LEU A 87 9.61 19.45 -10.54
CA LEU A 87 8.64 19.69 -11.61
C LEU A 87 7.36 20.38 -11.13
N HIS A 88 6.84 20.05 -9.93
CA HIS A 88 5.72 20.78 -9.32
C HIS A 88 6.11 22.23 -9.01
N ILE A 89 7.31 22.47 -8.47
CA ILE A 89 7.82 23.83 -8.21
C ILE A 89 7.93 24.64 -9.50
N ILE A 90 8.50 24.09 -10.57
CA ILE A 90 8.60 24.73 -11.89
C ILE A 90 7.20 25.04 -12.45
N HIS A 91 6.27 24.09 -12.39
CA HIS A 91 4.89 24.31 -12.84
C HIS A 91 4.20 25.42 -12.04
N LYS A 92 4.31 25.40 -10.71
CA LYS A 92 3.70 26.40 -9.84
C LYS A 92 4.32 27.78 -10.00
N GLY A 93 5.65 27.86 -10.13
CA GLY A 93 6.36 29.11 -10.40
C GLY A 93 6.02 29.72 -11.77
N ARG A 94 5.74 28.89 -12.79
CA ARG A 94 5.22 29.35 -14.09
C ARG A 94 3.78 29.86 -13.99
N TYR A 95 2.92 29.17 -13.24
CA TYR A 95 1.58 29.68 -12.93
C TYR A 95 1.64 31.05 -12.23
N ILE A 96 2.52 31.20 -11.25
CA ILE A 96 2.77 32.48 -10.55
C ILE A 96 3.29 33.53 -11.54
N PHE A 97 4.28 33.20 -12.38
CA PHE A 97 4.84 34.13 -13.37
C PHE A 97 3.76 34.74 -14.28
N ALA A 98 2.85 33.89 -14.78
CA ALA A 98 1.76 34.30 -15.65
C ALA A 98 0.67 35.10 -14.90
N ASN A 99 0.31 34.68 -13.68
CA ASN A 99 -0.87 35.20 -12.98
C ASN A 99 -0.58 36.33 -11.98
N ARG A 100 0.66 36.59 -11.56
CA ARG A 100 1.06 37.59 -10.55
C ARG A 100 0.65 39.05 -10.80
N ARG A 101 0.11 39.37 -11.98
CA ARG A 101 -0.46 40.69 -12.33
C ARG A 101 -2.00 40.70 -12.37
N SER A 102 -2.66 39.56 -12.16
CA SER A 102 -4.12 39.43 -12.17
C SER A 102 -4.72 39.89 -10.84
N ILE A 103 -5.85 40.60 -10.91
CA ILE A 103 -6.63 41.02 -9.72
C ILE A 103 -7.17 39.84 -8.90
N PHE A 104 -7.22 38.63 -9.48
CA PHE A 104 -7.65 37.41 -8.80
C PHE A 104 -6.48 36.61 -8.18
N PHE A 105 -5.23 37.09 -8.32
CA PHE A 105 -4.05 36.37 -7.85
C PHE A 105 -3.93 36.38 -6.32
N ARG A 106 -4.18 35.22 -5.70
CA ARG A 106 -4.10 35.02 -4.25
C ARG A 106 -2.64 34.84 -3.80
N VAL A 107 -1.90 35.95 -3.62
CA VAL A 107 -0.47 35.95 -3.24
C VAL A 107 -0.19 35.00 -2.07
N ALA A 108 -0.92 35.12 -0.96
CA ALA A 108 -0.72 34.32 0.25
C ALA A 108 -0.97 32.81 0.08
N HIS A 109 -1.88 32.43 -0.83
CA HIS A 109 -2.14 31.01 -1.15
C HIS A 109 -0.96 30.40 -1.92
N ASN A 110 -0.48 31.15 -2.93
CA ASN A 110 0.68 30.75 -3.74
C ASN A 110 1.99 30.75 -2.94
N ALA A 111 2.12 31.64 -1.95
CA ALA A 111 3.20 31.61 -0.98
C ALA A 111 3.16 30.31 -0.16
N GLY A 112 2.03 29.99 0.48
CA GLY A 112 1.90 28.76 1.28
C GLY A 112 2.12 27.46 0.49
N GLU A 113 1.73 27.42 -0.78
CA GLU A 113 2.08 26.31 -1.68
C GLU A 113 3.59 26.22 -1.96
N MET A 114 4.26 27.36 -2.22
CA MET A 114 5.70 27.40 -2.49
C MET A 114 6.53 27.07 -1.24
N GLU A 115 6.10 27.54 -0.06
CA GLU A 115 6.66 27.19 1.25
C GLU A 115 6.57 25.68 1.52
N ALA A 116 5.40 25.07 1.29
CA ALA A 116 5.22 23.63 1.50
C ALA A 116 6.14 22.78 0.60
N TYR A 117 6.25 23.14 -0.69
CA TYR A 117 7.18 22.47 -1.60
C TYR A 117 8.65 22.79 -1.31
N CYS A 118 8.99 23.97 -0.77
CA CYS A 118 10.34 24.28 -0.29
C CYS A 118 10.72 23.40 0.91
N ASN A 119 9.82 23.25 1.88
CA ASN A 119 10.02 22.38 3.04
C ASN A 119 10.15 20.90 2.63
N ALA A 120 9.32 20.43 1.70
CA ALA A 120 9.46 19.09 1.13
C ALA A 120 10.81 18.93 0.39
N LEU A 121 11.24 19.92 -0.40
CA LEU A 121 12.54 19.89 -1.11
C LEU A 121 13.73 19.86 -0.14
N CYS A 122 13.65 20.57 0.99
CA CYS A 122 14.64 20.52 2.07
C CYS A 122 14.78 19.10 2.64
N GLN A 123 13.68 18.46 3.00
CA GLN A 123 13.71 17.09 3.52
C GLN A 123 14.15 16.07 2.46
N LEU A 124 13.79 16.26 1.19
CA LEU A 124 14.27 15.43 0.07
C LEU A 124 15.78 15.59 -0.18
N ARG A 125 16.35 16.79 0.05
CA ARG A 125 17.80 17.03 0.06
C ARG A 125 18.49 16.28 1.20
N ALA A 126 17.89 16.26 2.40
CA ALA A 126 18.38 15.47 3.52
C ALA A 126 18.36 13.96 3.24
N LEU A 127 17.24 13.42 2.70
CA LEU A 127 17.15 12.01 2.31
C LEU A 127 18.21 11.64 1.25
N LEU A 128 18.49 12.49 0.26
CA LEU A 128 19.55 12.23 -0.71
C LEU A 128 20.97 12.30 -0.13
N TYR A 129 21.23 13.08 0.93
CA TYR A 129 22.51 13.01 1.65
C TYR A 129 22.65 11.72 2.47
N LEU A 130 21.59 11.28 3.15
CA LEU A 130 21.57 9.96 3.81
C LEU A 130 21.82 8.83 2.80
N ALA A 131 21.16 8.89 1.63
CA ALA A 131 21.39 7.97 0.52
C ALA A 131 22.82 8.06 -0.05
N GLN A 132 23.47 9.24 -0.04
CA GLN A 132 24.83 9.38 -0.56
C GLN A 132 25.85 8.75 0.39
N ARG A 133 25.64 8.86 1.70
CA ARG A 133 26.43 8.13 2.71
C ARG A 133 26.22 6.62 2.60
N MET A 134 24.96 6.18 2.48
CA MET A 134 24.59 4.80 2.17
C MET A 134 25.34 4.26 0.93
N LEU A 135 25.43 5.04 -0.15
CA LEU A 135 26.16 4.61 -1.35
C LEU A 135 27.68 4.48 -1.12
N HIS A 136 28.29 5.34 -0.31
CA HIS A 136 29.73 5.27 -0.01
C HIS A 136 30.09 4.01 0.80
N ASP A 137 29.21 3.60 1.71
CA ASP A 137 29.45 2.50 2.65
C ASP A 137 28.93 1.13 2.13
N ASN A 138 28.24 1.09 0.97
CA ASN A 138 27.72 -0.13 0.35
C ASN A 138 28.72 -0.85 -0.58
N SER A 139 28.60 -2.18 -0.63
CA SER A 139 29.20 -3.01 -1.67
C SER A 139 28.56 -2.79 -3.05
N TYR A 140 29.33 -3.01 -4.12
CA TYR A 140 28.83 -2.88 -5.50
C TYR A 140 27.60 -3.76 -5.75
N GLY A 141 26.47 -3.14 -6.11
CA GLY A 141 25.24 -3.83 -6.46
C GLY A 141 24.35 -4.26 -5.27
N ASP A 142 24.81 -4.10 -4.03
CA ASP A 142 24.02 -4.35 -2.81
C ASP A 142 23.21 -3.11 -2.40
N LEU A 143 22.06 -3.34 -1.77
CA LEU A 143 21.13 -2.32 -1.30
C LEU A 143 20.94 -2.34 0.22
N PHE A 144 21.50 -3.33 0.92
CA PHE A 144 21.48 -3.45 2.38
C PHE A 144 22.88 -3.39 3.00
N PHE A 145 22.93 -2.97 4.26
CA PHE A 145 24.18 -2.73 5.00
C PHE A 145 24.54 -3.90 5.90
N GLN A 146 25.85 -4.14 6.05
CA GLN A 146 26.35 -4.89 7.20
C GLN A 146 26.29 -3.98 8.44
N ASP A 147 25.58 -4.45 9.47
CA ASP A 147 25.09 -3.63 10.58
C ASP A 147 26.20 -3.19 11.56
N GLU A 148 27.41 -3.77 11.44
CA GLU A 148 28.62 -3.39 12.22
C GLU A 148 29.02 -1.92 12.04
N SER A 149 28.54 -1.27 10.98
CA SER A 149 28.74 0.14 10.66
C SER A 149 27.90 1.11 11.53
N GLY A 150 26.90 0.63 12.25
CA GLY A 150 25.94 1.47 13.00
C GLY A 150 25.03 2.35 12.11
N LEU A 151 25.02 2.13 10.79
CA LEU A 151 24.25 2.93 9.83
C LEU A 151 22.75 2.84 10.06
N SER A 152 22.22 1.67 10.40
CA SER A 152 20.80 1.46 10.71
C SER A 152 20.34 2.29 11.91
N GLU A 153 21.15 2.37 12.97
CA GLU A 153 20.84 3.18 14.16
C GLU A 153 20.90 4.69 13.85
N SER A 154 21.93 5.14 13.13
CA SER A 154 22.06 6.52 12.64
C SER A 154 20.86 6.92 11.77
N PHE A 155 20.40 6.02 10.87
CA PHE A 155 19.19 6.22 10.08
C PHE A 155 17.93 6.32 10.94
N VAL A 156 17.69 5.38 11.86
CA VAL A 156 16.48 5.38 12.71
C VAL A 156 16.43 6.63 13.61
N ARG A 157 17.58 7.07 14.15
CA ARG A 157 17.71 8.33 14.91
C ARG A 157 17.32 9.55 14.06
N GLU A 158 17.85 9.64 12.85
CA GLU A 158 17.60 10.79 11.98
C GLU A 158 16.19 10.80 11.39
N TYR A 159 15.67 9.65 10.98
CA TYR A 159 14.27 9.50 10.63
C TYR A 159 13.35 9.98 11.76
N SER A 160 13.65 9.60 13.01
CA SER A 160 12.85 9.95 14.18
C SER A 160 12.81 11.45 14.43
N SER A 161 13.94 12.14 14.27
CA SER A 161 14.08 13.58 14.53
C SER A 161 13.66 14.49 13.36
N MET A 162 13.63 13.99 12.11
CA MET A 162 13.19 14.77 10.93
C MET A 162 11.69 15.11 10.97
N HIS A 163 11.34 16.33 10.56
CA HIS A 163 9.96 16.80 10.35
C HIS A 163 9.31 16.10 9.14
N LYS A 164 8.10 15.56 9.34
CA LYS A 164 7.38 14.70 8.39
C LYS A 164 6.15 15.39 7.80
N GLY A 165 5.49 16.27 8.56
CA GLY A 165 4.20 16.87 8.20
C GLY A 165 4.17 17.64 6.87
N CYS A 166 5.29 18.20 6.42
CA CYS A 166 5.40 18.86 5.11
C CYS A 166 4.96 17.97 3.93
N PHE A 167 5.12 16.65 4.01
CA PHE A 167 4.67 15.71 2.98
C PHE A 167 3.17 15.42 3.03
N TYR A 168 2.54 15.45 4.22
CA TYR A 168 1.14 15.05 4.43
C TYR A 168 0.14 16.22 4.38
N GLY A 169 0.66 17.46 4.34
CA GLY A 169 -0.11 18.67 4.06
C GLY A 169 -0.37 18.89 2.57
N ARG A 170 0.07 20.02 2.01
CA ARG A 170 -0.18 20.38 0.58
C ARG A 170 0.46 19.42 -0.41
N CYS A 171 1.59 18.82 -0.04
CA CYS A 171 2.36 17.93 -0.91
C CYS A 171 1.83 16.49 -0.95
N LEU A 172 0.72 16.17 -0.28
CA LEU A 172 0.26 14.79 -0.12
C LEU A 172 0.04 14.06 -1.45
N GLY A 173 0.91 13.07 -1.68
CA GLY A 173 0.91 12.22 -2.87
C GLY A 173 1.44 12.87 -4.13
N PHE A 174 2.20 13.98 -4.05
CA PHE A 174 2.74 14.69 -5.21
C PHE A 174 3.57 13.79 -6.15
N GLN A 175 4.18 12.74 -5.59
CA GLN A 175 5.05 11.78 -6.28
C GLN A 175 4.29 10.71 -7.07
N PHE A 176 3.04 10.42 -6.69
CA PHE A 176 2.20 9.40 -7.34
C PHE A 176 1.35 10.00 -8.47
N THR A 177 0.72 9.16 -9.29
CA THR A 177 -0.25 9.61 -10.30
C THR A 177 -1.38 10.45 -9.69
N PRO A 178 -1.79 11.58 -10.31
CA PRO A 178 -2.99 12.33 -9.94
C PRO A 178 -4.26 11.51 -9.68
N SER A 179 -4.50 10.37 -10.34
CA SER A 179 -5.72 9.58 -10.18
C SER A 179 -5.90 8.95 -8.80
N ILE A 180 -4.80 8.58 -8.11
CA ILE A 180 -4.88 7.99 -6.77
C ILE A 180 -4.80 9.02 -5.63
N ARG A 181 -4.36 10.26 -5.91
CA ARG A 181 -4.19 11.30 -4.87
C ARG A 181 -5.48 11.60 -4.07
N PRO A 182 -6.69 11.66 -4.66
CA PRO A 182 -7.92 11.82 -3.89
C PRO A 182 -8.17 10.69 -2.89
N CYS A 183 -7.82 9.45 -3.25
CA CYS A 183 -7.91 8.30 -2.35
C CYS A 183 -6.92 8.44 -1.18
N LEU A 184 -5.65 8.74 -1.46
CA LEU A 184 -4.62 8.96 -0.43
C LEU A 184 -4.95 10.13 0.50
N GLN A 185 -5.57 11.20 -0.03
CA GLN A 185 -6.09 12.31 0.77
C GLN A 185 -7.24 11.89 1.68
N THR A 186 -8.20 11.11 1.18
CA THR A 186 -9.29 10.54 2.00
C THR A 186 -8.75 9.63 3.11
N ILE A 187 -7.78 8.77 2.81
CA ILE A 187 -7.14 7.89 3.81
C ILE A 187 -6.43 8.72 4.88
N ALA A 188 -5.62 9.72 4.50
CA ALA A 188 -4.92 10.58 5.47
C ALA A 188 -5.88 11.42 6.32
N ILE A 189 -6.97 11.94 5.76
CA ILE A 189 -8.02 12.67 6.49
C ILE A 189 -8.75 11.72 7.47
N GLY A 190 -9.08 10.50 7.03
CA GLY A 190 -9.71 9.48 7.86
C GLY A 190 -8.83 9.04 9.03
N LEU A 191 -7.56 8.73 8.76
CA LEU A 191 -6.54 8.40 9.77
C LEU A 191 -6.42 9.49 10.84
N VAL A 192 -6.33 10.75 10.39
CA VAL A 192 -6.15 11.90 11.26
C VAL A 192 -7.39 12.17 12.11
N ALA A 193 -8.59 12.14 11.52
CA ALA A 193 -9.85 12.29 12.25
C ALA A 193 -10.10 11.15 13.26
N PHE A 194 -9.72 9.91 12.90
CA PHE A 194 -9.83 8.74 13.77
C PHE A 194 -8.83 8.82 14.94
N GLY A 195 -7.56 9.15 14.70
CA GLY A 195 -6.54 9.28 15.74
C GLY A 195 -6.77 10.44 16.72
N GLU A 196 -7.44 11.52 16.30
CA GLU A 196 -7.91 12.58 17.20
C GLU A 196 -8.95 12.04 18.21
N ASN A 197 -9.88 11.21 17.76
CA ASN A 197 -10.98 10.71 18.57
C ASN A 197 -10.61 9.46 19.40
N TYR A 198 -9.73 8.59 18.90
CA TYR A 198 -9.19 7.42 19.63
C TYR A 198 -8.55 7.86 20.97
N LYS A 199 -7.70 8.89 20.95
CA LYS A 199 -7.07 9.43 22.18
C LYS A 199 -8.06 10.09 23.16
N ARG A 200 -9.30 10.39 22.74
CA ARG A 200 -10.37 10.91 23.61
C ARG A 200 -11.14 9.81 24.36
N HIS A 201 -10.62 8.57 24.39
CA HIS A 201 -11.15 7.45 25.17
C HIS A 201 -12.61 7.06 24.80
N GLN A 202 -13.07 7.45 23.61
CA GLN A 202 -14.21 6.80 22.98
C GLN A 202 -13.68 5.53 22.31
N SER A 203 -14.29 4.38 22.62
CA SER A 203 -13.99 3.09 21.98
C SER A 203 -15.22 2.60 21.19
N GLY A 204 -14.97 1.89 20.09
CA GLY A 204 -16.03 1.31 19.24
C GLY A 204 -16.70 2.28 18.26
N ILE A 205 -17.90 1.90 17.81
CA ILE A 205 -18.59 2.45 16.62
C ILE A 205 -18.82 3.97 16.67
N GLY A 206 -18.98 4.54 17.87
CA GLY A 206 -19.11 6.00 18.05
C GLY A 206 -17.91 6.80 17.53
N VAL A 207 -16.71 6.23 17.55
CA VAL A 207 -15.47 6.88 17.05
C VAL A 207 -15.55 7.09 15.54
N ALA A 208 -15.98 6.08 14.78
CA ALA A 208 -16.09 6.18 13.32
C ALA A 208 -17.12 7.24 12.92
N ALA A 209 -18.30 7.24 13.57
CA ALA A 209 -19.33 8.25 13.34
C ALA A 209 -18.86 9.67 13.71
N SER A 210 -18.19 9.84 14.86
CA SER A 210 -17.62 11.12 15.30
C SER A 210 -16.52 11.64 14.36
N SER A 211 -15.70 10.74 13.82
CA SER A 211 -14.58 11.08 12.93
C SER A 211 -15.05 11.63 11.58
N LEU A 212 -16.23 11.22 11.10
CA LEU A 212 -16.85 11.85 9.92
C LEU A 212 -17.16 13.34 10.18
N PHE A 213 -17.60 13.71 11.39
CA PHE A 213 -17.84 15.11 11.75
C PHE A 213 -16.54 15.92 11.98
N THR A 214 -15.47 15.32 12.51
CA THR A 214 -14.18 16.03 12.69
C THR A 214 -13.35 16.12 11.40
N SER A 215 -13.59 15.24 10.42
CA SER A 215 -12.85 15.18 9.15
C SER A 215 -12.74 16.51 8.39
N GLY A 216 -13.81 17.33 8.40
CA GLY A 216 -13.92 18.52 7.56
C GLY A 216 -12.82 19.56 7.75
N LYS A 217 -12.31 19.74 8.98
CA LYS A 217 -11.20 20.68 9.23
C LYS A 217 -9.88 20.24 8.60
N TYR A 218 -9.64 18.93 8.51
CA TYR A 218 -8.44 18.34 7.88
C TYR A 218 -8.54 18.25 6.35
N ALA A 219 -9.75 18.34 5.80
CA ALA A 219 -9.98 18.58 4.37
C ALA A 219 -9.72 20.04 3.99
N ILE A 220 -10.15 20.99 4.83
CA ILE A 220 -10.03 22.44 4.60
C ILE A 220 -8.62 22.97 4.86
N ASP A 221 -7.99 22.57 5.98
CA ASP A 221 -6.66 23.01 6.37
C ASP A 221 -5.62 21.87 6.16
N PRO A 222 -4.77 21.97 5.11
CA PRO A 222 -3.73 20.99 4.85
C PRO A 222 -2.55 21.11 5.82
N GLU A 223 -2.26 22.27 6.42
CA GLU A 223 -1.11 22.38 7.34
C GLU A 223 -1.46 21.70 8.67
N LEU A 224 -2.69 21.92 9.15
CA LEU A 224 -3.25 21.21 10.30
C LEU A 224 -3.26 19.69 10.06
N ARG A 225 -3.67 19.23 8.87
CA ARG A 225 -3.61 17.80 8.50
C ARG A 225 -2.17 17.29 8.54
N GLY A 226 -1.21 18.01 7.96
CA GLY A 226 0.19 17.59 7.91
C GLY A 226 0.81 17.44 9.30
N ALA A 227 0.63 18.46 10.16
CA ALA A 227 1.12 18.44 11.54
C ALA A 227 0.46 17.34 12.39
N GLU A 228 -0.85 17.16 12.25
CA GLU A 228 -1.59 16.17 13.03
C GLU A 228 -1.32 14.73 12.54
N PHE A 229 -1.10 14.50 11.25
CA PHE A 229 -0.66 13.21 10.69
C PHE A 229 0.70 12.79 11.27
N GLU A 230 1.64 13.73 11.35
CA GLU A 230 2.94 13.51 11.99
C GLU A 230 2.79 13.14 13.47
N ARG A 231 1.98 13.91 14.22
CA ARG A 231 1.69 13.65 15.64
C ARG A 231 1.05 12.26 15.87
N ILE A 232 0.13 11.86 14.99
CA ILE A 232 -0.63 10.60 15.06
C ILE A 232 0.25 9.40 14.73
N THR A 233 0.94 9.41 13.59
CA THR A 233 1.79 8.29 13.14
C THR A 233 2.96 8.00 14.08
N GLN A 234 3.50 9.03 14.74
CA GLN A 234 4.55 8.89 15.74
C GLN A 234 4.04 8.28 17.05
N ASN A 235 2.87 8.69 17.56
CA ASN A 235 2.50 8.53 18.97
C ASN A 235 1.28 7.63 19.23
N LEU A 236 1.02 6.61 18.42
CA LEU A 236 -0.07 5.65 18.62
C LEU A 236 0.48 4.21 18.75
N ASP A 237 -0.39 3.27 19.09
CA ASP A 237 -0.03 1.89 19.41
C ASP A 237 -0.37 0.91 18.26
N VAL A 238 -0.17 -0.40 18.44
CA VAL A 238 -0.51 -1.40 17.41
C VAL A 238 -2.03 -1.64 17.32
N HIS A 239 -2.78 -1.55 18.42
CA HIS A 239 -4.24 -1.73 18.41
C HIS A 239 -4.93 -0.58 17.69
N PHE A 240 -4.37 0.64 17.71
CA PHE A 240 -4.83 1.74 16.85
C PHE A 240 -4.79 1.36 15.38
N TRP A 241 -3.67 0.85 14.88
CA TRP A 241 -3.51 0.48 13.46
C TRP A 241 -4.39 -0.71 13.08
N LYS A 242 -4.44 -1.73 13.95
CA LYS A 242 -5.36 -2.87 13.82
C LYS A 242 -6.82 -2.42 13.74
N THR A 243 -7.24 -1.51 14.62
CA THR A 243 -8.60 -0.96 14.61
C THR A 243 -8.86 -0.12 13.37
N PHE A 244 -7.92 0.77 12.99
CA PHE A 244 -8.05 1.67 11.85
C PHE A 244 -8.16 0.93 10.51
N TRP A 245 -7.27 -0.03 10.25
CA TRP A 245 -7.32 -0.83 9.04
C TRP A 245 -8.56 -1.71 8.98
N ASN A 246 -9.07 -2.20 10.11
CA ASN A 246 -10.33 -2.95 10.15
C ASN A 246 -11.59 -2.04 10.00
N ILE A 247 -11.48 -0.70 9.94
CA ILE A 247 -12.63 0.18 9.64
C ILE A 247 -13.19 -0.10 8.23
N THR A 248 -12.35 -0.50 7.26
CA THR A 248 -12.83 -0.84 5.92
C THR A 248 -13.72 -2.08 5.89
N GLU A 249 -13.68 -2.91 6.93
CA GLU A 249 -14.54 -4.09 7.09
C GLU A 249 -15.90 -3.78 7.74
N THR A 250 -16.13 -2.53 8.18
CA THR A 250 -17.44 -2.10 8.68
C THR A 250 -18.52 -2.16 7.59
N GLU A 251 -19.78 -2.31 7.99
CA GLU A 251 -20.89 -2.62 7.06
C GLU A 251 -21.12 -1.55 5.98
N VAL A 252 -20.81 -0.28 6.25
CA VAL A 252 -21.11 0.83 5.31
C VAL A 252 -20.11 0.88 4.13
N PRO A 253 -18.78 0.91 4.32
CA PRO A 253 -17.82 0.78 3.21
C PRO A 253 -17.93 -0.56 2.47
N SER A 254 -18.05 -1.68 3.21
CA SER A 254 -18.11 -3.01 2.61
C SER A 254 -19.38 -3.23 1.78
N SER A 255 -20.53 -2.69 2.19
CA SER A 255 -21.76 -2.68 1.39
C SER A 255 -21.57 -1.93 0.06
N LEU A 256 -21.03 -0.70 0.09
CA LEU A 256 -20.81 0.10 -1.12
C LEU A 256 -19.81 -0.56 -2.10
N ALA A 257 -18.74 -1.17 -1.57
CA ALA A 257 -17.82 -1.97 -2.38
C ALA A 257 -18.52 -3.21 -2.98
N SER A 258 -19.35 -3.91 -2.20
CA SER A 258 -20.08 -5.10 -2.66
C SER A 258 -21.06 -4.83 -3.82
N MET A 259 -21.63 -3.62 -3.88
CA MET A 259 -22.53 -3.18 -4.96
C MET A 259 -21.82 -3.00 -6.32
N THR A 260 -20.50 -2.80 -6.33
CA THR A 260 -19.71 -2.62 -7.56
C THR A 260 -18.76 -3.78 -7.86
N SER A 261 -18.61 -4.70 -6.91
CA SER A 261 -17.75 -5.89 -7.01
C SER A 261 -18.35 -6.99 -7.88
N THR A 262 -17.47 -7.78 -8.53
CA THR A 262 -17.84 -8.97 -9.32
C THR A 262 -18.69 -9.94 -8.50
N GLN A 263 -19.83 -10.34 -9.05
CA GLN A 263 -20.68 -11.37 -8.46
C GLN A 263 -20.14 -12.77 -8.81
N VAL A 264 -20.12 -13.66 -7.82
CA VAL A 264 -19.54 -15.01 -7.89
C VAL A 264 -20.54 -16.03 -7.36
N LYS A 265 -20.57 -17.25 -7.91
CA LYS A 265 -21.50 -18.31 -7.47
C LYS A 265 -21.11 -18.97 -6.17
N VAL A 266 -19.84 -18.92 -5.79
CA VAL A 266 -19.34 -19.40 -4.49
C VAL A 266 -18.55 -18.29 -3.81
N ASN A 267 -18.99 -17.93 -2.61
CA ASN A 267 -18.22 -17.20 -1.61
C ASN A 267 -18.59 -17.78 -0.24
N ARG A 268 -17.68 -18.55 0.36
CA ARG A 268 -17.94 -19.32 1.60
C ARG A 268 -16.82 -19.12 2.60
N ALA A 269 -17.13 -18.59 3.77
CA ALA A 269 -16.23 -18.68 4.92
C ALA A 269 -16.29 -20.12 5.46
N LEU A 270 -15.13 -20.72 5.69
CA LEU A 270 -14.93 -22.10 6.13
C LEU A 270 -14.22 -22.11 7.50
N SER A 271 -14.47 -23.15 8.28
CA SER A 271 -13.81 -23.41 9.57
C SER A 271 -13.31 -24.84 9.59
N VAL A 272 -12.04 -25.07 9.24
CA VAL A 272 -11.46 -26.41 9.23
C VAL A 272 -11.00 -26.82 10.63
N PRO A 273 -11.41 -27.99 11.14
CA PRO A 273 -11.05 -28.43 12.48
C PRO A 273 -9.55 -28.70 12.61
N ALA A 274 -8.99 -28.39 13.78
CA ALA A 274 -7.59 -28.60 14.13
C ALA A 274 -7.30 -30.09 14.40
N VAL A 275 -7.25 -30.90 13.35
CA VAL A 275 -6.96 -32.35 13.41
C VAL A 275 -5.74 -32.72 12.59
N SER A 276 -4.90 -33.61 13.11
CA SER A 276 -3.74 -34.11 12.36
C SER A 276 -4.20 -34.92 11.14
N PHE A 277 -3.43 -34.86 10.04
CA PHE A 277 -3.68 -35.71 8.88
C PHE A 277 -2.40 -36.01 8.09
N ASP A 278 -2.39 -37.15 7.41
CA ASP A 278 -1.26 -37.56 6.59
C ASP A 278 -1.33 -37.04 5.15
N LEU A 279 -0.18 -36.70 4.60
CA LEU A 279 0.05 -36.45 3.17
C LEU A 279 1.14 -37.39 2.64
N PRO A 280 1.06 -37.84 1.37
CA PRO A 280 2.16 -38.56 0.75
C PRO A 280 3.37 -37.63 0.56
N LEU A 281 4.58 -38.18 0.71
CA LEU A 281 5.81 -37.45 0.42
C LEU A 281 5.96 -37.22 -1.10
N ALA A 282 6.61 -36.11 -1.45
CA ALA A 282 6.89 -35.76 -2.84
C ALA A 282 7.92 -36.70 -3.50
N ALA A 283 8.82 -37.28 -2.70
CA ALA A 283 9.88 -38.19 -3.17
C ALA A 283 9.43 -39.67 -3.25
N ASP A 284 8.49 -40.09 -2.41
CA ASP A 284 7.86 -41.42 -2.47
C ASP A 284 6.39 -41.33 -2.02
N HIS A 285 5.47 -41.60 -2.92
CA HIS A 285 4.02 -41.56 -2.65
C HIS A 285 3.51 -42.75 -1.81
N ARG A 286 4.38 -43.71 -1.45
CA ARG A 286 4.08 -44.77 -0.47
C ARG A 286 4.46 -44.40 0.96
N ALA A 287 5.33 -43.40 1.12
CA ALA A 287 5.70 -42.84 2.41
C ALA A 287 4.84 -41.60 2.70
N PHE A 288 4.56 -41.37 3.98
CA PHE A 288 3.64 -40.32 4.43
C PHE A 288 4.28 -39.45 5.51
N VAL A 289 3.86 -38.19 5.57
CA VAL A 289 4.19 -37.24 6.63
C VAL A 289 2.89 -36.76 7.30
N THR A 290 2.84 -36.86 8.62
CA THR A 290 1.71 -36.39 9.42
C THR A 290 1.82 -34.88 9.64
N ILE A 291 0.84 -34.14 9.12
CA ILE A 291 0.69 -32.70 9.33
C ILE A 291 -0.08 -32.47 10.63
N ALA A 292 0.61 -32.00 11.65
CA ALA A 292 0.02 -31.61 12.93
C ALA A 292 -0.77 -30.29 12.82
N PRO A 293 -1.82 -30.07 13.63
CA PRO A 293 -2.52 -28.79 13.67
C PRO A 293 -1.64 -27.65 14.23
N PRO A 294 -1.84 -26.41 13.76
CA PRO A 294 -1.19 -25.21 14.31
C PRO A 294 -1.43 -25.08 15.81
N SER A 295 -0.35 -24.84 16.57
CA SER A 295 -0.41 -24.81 18.04
C SER A 295 0.34 -23.67 18.69
N ALA A 296 1.21 -22.96 17.97
CA ALA A 296 1.96 -21.83 18.52
C ALA A 296 1.04 -20.77 19.14
N HIS A 297 1.44 -20.25 20.30
CA HIS A 297 0.86 -19.18 21.13
C HIS A 297 -0.58 -19.38 21.63
N ILE A 298 -1.52 -19.82 20.80
CA ILE A 298 -2.96 -19.92 21.11
C ILE A 298 -3.50 -21.36 21.14
N GLY A 299 -2.64 -22.37 21.01
CA GLY A 299 -3.02 -23.79 21.03
C GLY A 299 -3.74 -24.27 19.76
N ALA A 300 -4.17 -25.52 19.75
CA ALA A 300 -4.86 -26.13 18.61
C ALA A 300 -6.25 -25.50 18.40
N ALA A 301 -6.41 -24.72 17.32
CA ALA A 301 -7.64 -23.98 17.03
C ALA A 301 -8.03 -24.10 15.54
N PRO A 302 -9.32 -24.08 15.17
CA PRO A 302 -9.76 -24.25 13.79
C PRO A 302 -9.18 -23.20 12.84
N VAL A 303 -8.66 -23.64 11.69
CA VAL A 303 -8.09 -22.75 10.67
C VAL A 303 -9.21 -22.17 9.82
N LEU A 304 -9.26 -20.84 9.76
CA LEU A 304 -10.27 -20.09 9.03
C LEU A 304 -9.79 -19.76 7.61
N MET A 305 -10.72 -19.77 6.65
CA MET A 305 -10.44 -19.44 5.26
C MET A 305 -11.72 -19.16 4.47
N ARG A 306 -11.58 -18.62 3.25
CA ARG A 306 -12.67 -18.20 2.37
C ARG A 306 -12.50 -18.82 0.98
N LEU A 307 -13.43 -19.66 0.56
CA LEU A 307 -13.50 -20.20 -0.80
C LEU A 307 -14.31 -19.26 -1.69
N ILE A 308 -13.67 -18.76 -2.74
CA ILE A 308 -14.24 -17.91 -3.79
C ILE A 308 -14.19 -18.66 -5.11
N SER A 309 -15.30 -18.76 -5.84
CA SER A 309 -15.33 -19.32 -7.19
C SER A 309 -16.40 -18.63 -8.03
N TYR A 310 -16.00 -17.98 -9.13
CA TYR A 310 -16.92 -17.29 -10.04
C TYR A 310 -18.01 -18.23 -10.56
N ASP A 311 -17.59 -19.42 -11.02
CA ASP A 311 -18.47 -20.53 -11.36
C ASP A 311 -18.55 -21.56 -10.23
N LEU A 312 -19.72 -22.19 -10.08
CA LEU A 312 -19.89 -23.34 -9.19
C LEU A 312 -19.26 -24.57 -9.84
N ARG A 313 -18.27 -25.17 -9.16
CA ARG A 313 -17.57 -26.38 -9.61
C ARG A 313 -18.00 -27.60 -8.79
N GLU A 314 -17.66 -28.79 -9.27
CA GLU A 314 -17.86 -30.05 -8.55
C GLU A 314 -17.29 -30.01 -7.13
N GLY A 315 -18.00 -30.65 -6.18
CA GLY A 315 -17.63 -30.70 -4.77
C GLY A 315 -17.90 -29.42 -3.98
N GLN A 316 -17.95 -28.24 -4.60
CA GLN A 316 -18.19 -26.96 -3.92
C GLN A 316 -19.61 -26.81 -3.33
N ASP A 317 -20.53 -27.73 -3.67
CA ASP A 317 -21.88 -27.87 -3.14
C ASP A 317 -22.10 -29.18 -2.34
N SER A 318 -21.02 -29.92 -2.04
CA SER A 318 -21.05 -31.16 -1.24
C SER A 318 -21.37 -30.92 0.24
N GLU A 319 -22.14 -31.83 0.85
CA GLU A 319 -22.52 -31.76 2.28
C GLU A 319 -21.31 -31.63 3.21
N THR A 320 -20.17 -32.24 2.86
CA THR A 320 -18.91 -32.13 3.60
C THR A 320 -18.32 -30.72 3.59
N LEU A 321 -18.43 -29.96 2.49
CA LEU A 321 -18.01 -28.55 2.47
C LEU A 321 -19.10 -27.65 3.09
N LEU A 322 -20.38 -28.02 2.96
CA LEU A 322 -21.47 -27.30 3.61
C LEU A 322 -21.36 -27.36 5.14
N SER A 323 -20.96 -28.49 5.73
CA SER A 323 -20.78 -28.63 7.18
C SER A 323 -19.55 -27.87 7.73
N LEU A 324 -18.54 -27.61 6.89
CA LEU A 324 -17.41 -26.73 7.20
C LEU A 324 -17.74 -25.23 7.01
N SER A 325 -18.87 -24.89 6.36
CA SER A 325 -19.23 -23.50 6.06
C SER A 325 -19.78 -22.76 7.29
N ARG A 326 -19.23 -21.59 7.60
CA ARG A 326 -19.76 -20.68 8.62
C ARG A 326 -20.91 -19.84 8.06
N SER A 327 -21.95 -19.64 8.86
CA SER A 327 -22.99 -18.63 8.59
C SER A 327 -22.47 -17.23 8.95
N GLU A 328 -21.86 -16.51 8.01
CA GLU A 328 -21.72 -15.06 8.14
C GLU A 328 -23.11 -14.40 8.06
N GLY A 329 -23.33 -13.34 8.86
CA GLY A 329 -24.64 -12.79 9.20
C GLY A 329 -25.38 -12.04 8.09
N GLY A 330 -25.64 -12.69 6.96
CA GLY A 330 -26.57 -12.25 5.93
C GLY A 330 -27.54 -13.38 5.59
N ALA A 331 -28.75 -13.03 5.11
CA ALA A 331 -29.70 -14.04 4.64
C ALA A 331 -29.04 -14.90 3.56
N ILE A 332 -29.19 -16.24 3.65
CA ILE A 332 -28.60 -17.15 2.68
C ILE A 332 -29.13 -16.76 1.30
N SER A 333 -28.23 -16.34 0.40
CA SER A 333 -28.59 -16.15 -1.01
C SER A 333 -28.72 -17.53 -1.67
N LEU A 334 -29.76 -18.26 -1.24
CA LEU A 334 -30.34 -19.42 -1.90
C LEU A 334 -31.04 -18.94 -3.19
N SER A 335 -30.26 -18.32 -4.07
CA SER A 335 -30.55 -18.15 -5.50
C SER A 335 -30.41 -19.49 -6.24
N LEU A 336 -30.89 -20.56 -5.59
CA LEU A 336 -31.12 -21.90 -6.15
C LEU A 336 -32.45 -21.95 -6.95
N GLY A 337 -32.95 -20.77 -7.34
CA GLY A 337 -33.96 -20.59 -8.38
C GLY A 337 -33.26 -20.40 -9.72
N LEU A 338 -33.51 -21.31 -10.66
CA LEU A 338 -32.73 -21.61 -11.88
C LEU A 338 -31.54 -22.55 -11.60
N LYS A 339 -31.38 -23.55 -12.46
CA LYS A 339 -30.32 -24.58 -12.36
C LYS A 339 -28.96 -23.96 -12.67
N ALA A 340 -28.21 -23.59 -11.63
CA ALA A 340 -26.81 -23.18 -11.77
C ALA A 340 -26.03 -24.30 -12.47
N LYS A 341 -25.51 -24.04 -13.67
CA LYS A 341 -24.70 -25.01 -14.41
C LYS A 341 -23.39 -25.25 -13.65
N ARG A 342 -23.33 -26.38 -12.95
CA ARG A 342 -22.09 -26.89 -12.34
C ARG A 342 -21.06 -27.13 -13.45
N LEU A 343 -19.86 -26.59 -13.28
CA LEU A 343 -18.71 -26.85 -14.14
C LEU A 343 -17.87 -28.01 -13.55
N PRO A 344 -17.06 -28.71 -14.38
CA PRO A 344 -16.11 -29.68 -13.85
C PRO A 344 -15.09 -29.02 -12.91
N SER A 345 -14.39 -29.84 -12.15
CA SER A 345 -13.23 -29.41 -11.36
C SER A 345 -12.20 -28.65 -12.22
N SER A 346 -11.61 -27.60 -11.66
CA SER A 346 -10.52 -26.82 -12.30
C SER A 346 -9.20 -27.61 -12.30
N PRO A 347 -8.35 -27.54 -13.33
CA PRO A 347 -6.98 -28.05 -13.24
C PRO A 347 -6.09 -27.25 -12.25
N CYS A 348 -6.55 -26.06 -11.85
CA CYS A 348 -5.77 -25.10 -11.06
C CYS A 348 -6.53 -24.61 -9.83
N LEU A 349 -5.85 -24.50 -8.69
CA LEU A 349 -6.26 -23.72 -7.51
C LEU A 349 -5.29 -22.55 -7.29
N LEU A 350 -5.82 -21.41 -6.86
CA LEU A 350 -5.03 -20.33 -6.28
C LEU A 350 -5.22 -20.33 -4.75
N LEU A 351 -4.15 -20.57 -3.99
CA LEU A 351 -4.15 -20.40 -2.54
C LEU A 351 -3.64 -18.99 -2.21
N HIS A 352 -4.43 -18.22 -1.47
CA HIS A 352 -4.20 -16.81 -1.20
C HIS A 352 -3.91 -16.53 0.28
N PHE A 353 -2.88 -15.71 0.55
CA PHE A 353 -2.58 -15.16 1.87
C PHE A 353 -2.61 -13.63 1.78
N HIS A 354 -3.32 -12.97 2.69
CA HIS A 354 -3.62 -11.55 2.57
C HIS A 354 -2.54 -10.62 3.14
N GLY A 355 -2.56 -9.33 2.75
CA GLY A 355 -1.79 -8.26 3.37
C GLY A 355 -2.26 -7.88 4.78
N GLY A 356 -1.83 -6.71 5.26
CA GLY A 356 -2.20 -6.18 6.59
C GLY A 356 -1.12 -6.27 7.67
N GLY A 357 0.16 -6.37 7.28
CA GLY A 357 1.30 -6.26 8.20
C GLY A 357 1.35 -7.32 9.31
N PHE A 358 0.75 -8.50 9.08
CA PHE A 358 0.52 -9.57 10.06
C PHE A 358 -0.38 -9.20 11.27
N VAL A 359 -0.89 -7.96 11.35
CA VAL A 359 -1.63 -7.44 12.52
C VAL A 359 -3.11 -7.11 12.25
N ALA A 360 -3.51 -6.98 10.98
CA ALA A 360 -4.84 -6.50 10.59
C ALA A 360 -5.36 -7.16 9.30
N GLN A 361 -6.60 -6.81 8.93
CA GLN A 361 -7.33 -7.27 7.76
C GLN A 361 -7.65 -8.78 7.76
N THR A 362 -8.50 -9.19 6.82
CA THR A 362 -8.90 -10.57 6.54
C THR A 362 -8.97 -10.84 5.04
N SER A 363 -9.23 -12.09 4.63
CA SER A 363 -9.63 -12.40 3.25
C SER A 363 -10.89 -11.66 2.78
N LYS A 364 -11.75 -11.21 3.70
CA LYS A 364 -12.95 -10.41 3.38
C LYS A 364 -12.59 -9.00 2.89
N SER A 365 -11.55 -8.38 3.44
CA SER A 365 -10.98 -7.13 2.91
C SER A 365 -10.44 -7.27 1.47
N HIS A 366 -9.93 -8.44 1.12
CA HIS A 366 -9.25 -8.70 -0.16
C HIS A 366 -10.19 -9.33 -1.22
N GLU A 367 -11.36 -9.83 -0.78
CA GLU A 367 -12.48 -10.32 -1.59
C GLU A 367 -12.77 -9.51 -2.87
N PRO A 368 -12.75 -8.15 -2.89
CA PRO A 368 -13.15 -7.38 -4.06
C PRO A 368 -12.25 -7.57 -5.29
N TYR A 369 -10.94 -7.80 -5.13
CA TYR A 369 -10.06 -8.11 -6.26
C TYR A 369 -9.97 -9.62 -6.52
N LEU A 370 -10.06 -10.46 -5.49
CA LEU A 370 -10.08 -11.92 -5.61
C LEU A 370 -11.29 -12.40 -6.43
N LYS A 371 -12.45 -11.77 -6.26
CA LYS A 371 -13.64 -12.02 -7.10
C LYS A 371 -13.39 -11.74 -8.59
N SER A 372 -12.68 -10.66 -8.92
CA SER A 372 -12.23 -10.39 -10.30
C SER A 372 -11.30 -11.49 -10.77
N TRP A 373 -10.24 -11.80 -10.02
CA TRP A 373 -9.27 -12.85 -10.40
C TRP A 373 -9.92 -14.22 -10.63
N SER A 374 -10.90 -14.62 -9.82
CA SER A 374 -11.64 -15.88 -10.02
C SER A 374 -12.49 -15.88 -11.30
N GLN A 375 -12.97 -14.71 -11.74
CA GLN A 375 -13.62 -14.54 -13.04
C GLN A 375 -12.60 -14.52 -14.19
N ASP A 376 -11.57 -13.67 -14.09
CA ASP A 376 -10.59 -13.39 -15.14
C ASP A 376 -9.72 -14.61 -15.48
N LEU A 377 -9.36 -15.40 -14.47
CA LEU A 377 -8.58 -16.64 -14.60
C LEU A 377 -9.47 -17.89 -14.66
N GLY A 378 -10.75 -17.77 -14.31
CA GLY A 378 -11.69 -18.89 -14.22
C GLY A 378 -11.41 -19.90 -13.10
N VAL A 379 -10.44 -19.67 -12.22
CA VAL A 379 -10.04 -20.63 -11.16
C VAL A 379 -10.78 -20.41 -9.84
N PRO A 380 -11.01 -21.47 -9.04
CA PRO A 380 -11.32 -21.30 -7.62
C PRO A 380 -10.12 -20.66 -6.89
N ILE A 381 -10.43 -19.86 -5.88
CA ILE A 381 -9.45 -19.23 -4.98
C ILE A 381 -9.82 -19.61 -3.55
N LEU A 382 -8.84 -20.09 -2.80
CA LEU A 382 -8.98 -20.32 -1.35
C LEU A 382 -8.10 -19.31 -0.63
N SER A 383 -8.66 -18.38 0.14
CA SER A 383 -7.90 -17.39 0.90
C SER A 383 -7.89 -17.72 2.37
N VAL A 384 -6.72 -17.82 3.01
CA VAL A 384 -6.61 -18.12 4.44
C VAL A 384 -6.87 -16.87 5.28
N ASP A 385 -7.64 -17.01 6.36
CA ASP A 385 -7.83 -16.00 7.41
C ASP A 385 -6.93 -16.42 8.60
N TYR A 386 -5.63 -16.09 8.53
CA TYR A 386 -4.65 -16.50 9.53
C TYR A 386 -4.71 -15.64 10.80
N SER A 387 -4.25 -16.19 11.92
CA SER A 387 -4.25 -15.51 13.22
C SER A 387 -3.25 -14.35 13.24
N LEU A 388 -3.68 -13.22 13.80
CA LEU A 388 -2.98 -11.93 13.72
C LEU A 388 -2.18 -11.63 14.98
N ALA A 389 -1.04 -10.97 14.80
CA ALA A 389 -0.27 -10.35 15.87
C ALA A 389 -0.96 -9.07 16.43
N PRO A 390 -0.62 -8.61 17.65
CA PRO A 390 0.30 -9.23 18.64
C PRO A 390 -0.24 -10.49 19.34
N GLU A 391 -1.52 -10.82 19.22
CA GLU A 391 -2.14 -11.94 19.95
C GLU A 391 -1.67 -13.33 19.47
N ALA A 392 -1.27 -13.42 18.19
CA ALA A 392 -0.70 -14.61 17.58
C ALA A 392 0.58 -14.25 16.78
N PRO A 393 1.74 -14.06 17.44
CA PRO A 393 2.99 -13.70 16.79
C PRO A 393 3.61 -14.89 16.02
N PHE A 394 4.75 -14.67 15.37
CA PHE A 394 5.54 -15.70 14.70
C PHE A 394 5.81 -16.90 15.65
N PRO A 395 5.69 -18.16 15.19
CA PRO A 395 5.44 -18.60 13.82
C PRO A 395 3.96 -18.83 13.46
N ARG A 396 2.98 -18.38 14.28
CA ARG A 396 1.59 -18.88 14.20
C ARG A 396 0.93 -18.74 12.83
N ALA A 397 0.99 -17.56 12.21
CA ALA A 397 0.42 -17.35 10.88
C ALA A 397 1.02 -18.30 9.81
N LEU A 398 2.32 -18.62 9.90
CA LEU A 398 2.99 -19.57 9.01
C LEU A 398 2.54 -21.02 9.28
N GLU A 399 2.29 -21.40 10.53
CA GLU A 399 1.71 -22.72 10.83
C GLU A 399 0.34 -22.88 10.15
N GLU A 400 -0.51 -21.88 10.23
CA GLU A 400 -1.87 -21.89 9.68
C GLU A 400 -1.89 -21.84 8.15
N CYS A 401 -1.04 -21.02 7.53
CA CYS A 401 -0.85 -21.00 6.07
C CYS A 401 -0.32 -22.34 5.54
N PHE A 402 0.64 -22.97 6.23
CA PHE A 402 1.17 -24.29 5.86
C PHE A 402 0.14 -25.42 6.07
N TYR A 403 -0.58 -25.41 7.18
CA TYR A 403 -1.65 -26.37 7.45
C TYR A 403 -2.79 -26.25 6.42
N ALA A 404 -3.20 -25.03 6.07
CA ALA A 404 -4.20 -24.76 5.04
C ALA A 404 -3.74 -25.22 3.65
N TYR A 405 -2.47 -24.99 3.29
CA TYR A 405 -1.87 -25.51 2.05
C TYR A 405 -1.94 -27.04 1.99
N CYS A 406 -1.47 -27.71 3.04
CA CYS A 406 -1.54 -29.17 3.17
C CYS A 406 -2.98 -29.71 3.14
N TRP A 407 -3.91 -29.00 3.78
CA TRP A 407 -5.33 -29.38 3.78
C TRP A 407 -5.95 -29.21 2.39
N ALA A 408 -5.60 -28.16 1.65
CA ALA A 408 -6.08 -27.92 0.29
C ALA A 408 -5.58 -28.97 -0.71
N LEU A 409 -4.34 -29.48 -0.54
CA LEU A 409 -3.83 -30.63 -1.28
C LEU A 409 -4.68 -31.89 -0.99
N ARG A 410 -4.93 -32.21 0.28
CA ARG A 410 -5.69 -33.41 0.69
C ARG A 410 -7.16 -33.37 0.27
N ASN A 411 -7.79 -32.20 0.31
CA ASN A 411 -9.23 -32.02 0.13
C ASN A 411 -9.58 -31.35 -1.21
N HIS A 412 -8.73 -31.50 -2.22
CA HIS A 412 -8.87 -30.83 -3.53
C HIS A 412 -10.27 -31.00 -4.17
N HIS A 413 -10.84 -32.20 -4.02
CA HIS A 413 -12.17 -32.58 -4.50
C HIS A 413 -13.32 -31.78 -3.87
N LEU A 414 -13.17 -31.24 -2.64
CA LEU A 414 -14.16 -30.34 -2.03
C LEU A 414 -14.06 -28.91 -2.58
N LEU A 415 -12.84 -28.49 -2.94
CA LEU A 415 -12.51 -27.13 -3.35
C LEU A 415 -12.81 -26.86 -4.83
N GLY A 416 -13.20 -27.87 -5.60
CA GLY A 416 -13.51 -27.76 -7.03
C GLY A 416 -12.29 -27.72 -7.94
N TRP A 417 -11.21 -28.42 -7.57
CA TRP A 417 -10.04 -28.61 -8.43
C TRP A 417 -9.52 -30.07 -8.43
N THR A 418 -8.85 -30.45 -9.52
CA THR A 418 -8.44 -31.84 -9.79
C THR A 418 -7.22 -32.29 -8.98
N GLY A 419 -6.51 -31.37 -8.34
CA GLY A 419 -5.20 -31.62 -7.73
C GLY A 419 -4.02 -31.37 -8.69
N GLU A 420 -4.25 -31.01 -9.96
CA GLU A 420 -3.19 -30.89 -10.96
C GLU A 420 -2.18 -29.76 -10.69
N LYS A 421 -2.62 -28.53 -10.42
CA LYS A 421 -1.74 -27.37 -10.16
C LYS A 421 -2.23 -26.48 -9.02
N ILE A 422 -1.32 -26.03 -8.17
CA ILE A 422 -1.59 -25.06 -7.09
C ILE A 422 -0.57 -23.94 -7.12
N CYS A 423 -1.03 -22.71 -7.30
CA CYS A 423 -0.20 -21.52 -7.18
C CYS A 423 -0.48 -20.81 -5.86
N LEU A 424 0.56 -20.24 -5.24
CA LEU A 424 0.39 -19.35 -4.09
C LEU A 424 0.34 -17.90 -4.57
N ALA A 425 -0.53 -17.08 -3.99
CA ALA A 425 -0.52 -15.64 -4.20
C ALA A 425 -0.70 -14.88 -2.88
N GLY A 426 -0.06 -13.73 -2.76
CA GLY A 426 -0.24 -12.87 -1.61
C GLY A 426 0.48 -11.54 -1.73
N ASP A 427 0.05 -10.58 -0.91
CA ASP A 427 0.54 -9.21 -0.95
C ASP A 427 1.10 -8.75 0.40
N SER A 428 2.18 -7.95 0.39
CA SER A 428 2.87 -7.48 1.61
C SER A 428 3.26 -8.64 2.55
N ALA A 429 2.62 -8.74 3.72
CA ALA A 429 2.75 -9.85 4.67
C ALA A 429 2.34 -11.22 4.08
N GLY A 430 1.27 -11.27 3.29
CA GLY A 430 0.85 -12.47 2.57
C GLY A 430 1.88 -12.95 1.55
N GLY A 431 2.57 -12.01 0.89
CA GLY A 431 3.68 -12.31 -0.01
C GLY A 431 4.89 -12.95 0.67
N ASN A 432 5.17 -12.59 1.93
CA ASN A 432 6.13 -13.30 2.79
C ASN A 432 5.63 -14.73 3.06
N LEU A 433 4.37 -14.87 3.52
CA LEU A 433 3.77 -16.17 3.86
C LEU A 433 3.75 -17.15 2.67
N CYS A 434 3.66 -16.68 1.42
CA CYS A 434 3.79 -17.55 0.24
C CYS A 434 5.20 -18.18 0.13
N LEU A 435 6.24 -17.38 0.35
CA LEU A 435 7.63 -17.83 0.28
C LEU A 435 7.95 -18.77 1.44
N THR A 436 7.58 -18.39 2.66
CA THR A 436 7.92 -19.13 3.88
C THR A 436 7.08 -20.41 4.03
N THR A 437 5.82 -20.41 3.57
CA THR A 437 5.02 -21.66 3.41
C THR A 437 5.67 -22.60 2.40
N SER A 438 6.22 -22.09 1.29
CA SER A 438 6.91 -22.93 0.30
C SER A 438 8.23 -23.50 0.83
N MET A 439 8.99 -22.71 1.61
CA MET A 439 10.16 -23.23 2.34
C MET A 439 9.78 -24.32 3.35
N ARG A 440 8.64 -24.16 4.06
CA ARG A 440 8.14 -25.17 5.00
C ARG A 440 7.63 -26.42 4.29
N ALA A 441 7.03 -26.28 3.09
CA ALA A 441 6.67 -27.40 2.23
C ALA A 441 7.89 -28.23 1.79
N ALA A 442 8.98 -27.57 1.40
CA ALA A 442 10.24 -28.24 1.08
C ALA A 442 10.83 -28.97 2.30
N ALA A 443 10.84 -28.32 3.47
CA ALA A 443 11.35 -28.91 4.71
C ALA A 443 10.56 -30.13 5.20
N PHE A 444 9.23 -30.14 5.01
CA PHE A 444 8.36 -31.28 5.35
C PHE A 444 8.31 -32.35 4.25
N GLY A 445 8.98 -32.16 3.11
CA GLY A 445 8.98 -33.11 2.00
C GLY A 445 7.62 -33.33 1.32
N VAL A 446 6.64 -32.46 1.57
CA VAL A 446 5.34 -32.48 0.87
C VAL A 446 5.50 -31.90 -0.55
N ARG A 447 4.47 -32.09 -1.39
CA ARG A 447 4.44 -31.49 -2.72
C ARG A 447 4.67 -29.96 -2.64
N MET A 448 5.59 -29.45 -3.46
CA MET A 448 5.78 -28.01 -3.68
C MET A 448 4.67 -27.41 -4.54
N PRO A 449 4.29 -26.14 -4.32
CA PRO A 449 3.39 -25.42 -5.22
C PRO A 449 4.05 -25.15 -6.58
N ASP A 450 3.24 -25.04 -7.63
CA ASP A 450 3.68 -24.91 -9.02
C ASP A 450 4.23 -23.52 -9.37
N GLY A 451 3.92 -22.51 -8.55
CA GLY A 451 4.39 -21.13 -8.70
C GLY A 451 3.96 -20.23 -7.54
N ILE A 452 4.63 -19.09 -7.39
CA ILE A 452 4.35 -18.05 -6.39
C ILE A 452 4.16 -16.69 -7.08
N VAL A 453 3.10 -15.97 -6.72
CA VAL A 453 2.90 -14.55 -7.06
C VAL A 453 2.97 -13.72 -5.77
N ALA A 454 4.02 -12.91 -5.63
CA ALA A 454 4.27 -12.09 -4.44
C ALA A 454 4.21 -10.60 -4.79
N ALA A 455 3.15 -9.90 -4.37
CA ALA A 455 3.03 -8.45 -4.57
C ALA A 455 3.67 -7.69 -3.40
N TYR A 456 4.61 -6.79 -3.70
CA TYR A 456 5.38 -5.97 -2.74
C TYR A 456 5.75 -6.71 -1.42
N PRO A 457 6.35 -7.92 -1.50
CA PRO A 457 6.48 -8.81 -0.35
C PRO A 457 7.45 -8.28 0.71
N ALA A 458 7.08 -8.47 1.98
CA ALA A 458 7.93 -8.12 3.12
C ALA A 458 8.99 -9.22 3.38
N THR A 459 10.01 -9.32 2.51
CA THR A 459 11.02 -10.42 2.56
C THR A 459 12.10 -10.25 3.64
N LEU A 460 12.27 -9.06 4.20
CA LEU A 460 13.22 -8.77 5.28
C LEU A 460 12.51 -8.02 6.42
N LEU A 461 12.23 -8.73 7.50
CA LEU A 461 11.50 -8.23 8.67
C LEU A 461 12.42 -7.56 9.72
N THR A 462 13.59 -7.08 9.31
CA THR A 462 14.48 -6.22 10.11
C THR A 462 14.31 -4.75 9.74
N ALA A 463 14.78 -3.84 10.60
CA ALA A 463 14.76 -2.39 10.36
C ALA A 463 16.04 -1.83 9.69
N TYR A 464 16.83 -2.67 9.01
CA TYR A 464 18.05 -2.24 8.31
C TYR A 464 17.80 -1.09 7.34
N ALA A 465 18.76 -0.18 7.24
CA ALA A 465 18.72 0.91 6.27
C ALA A 465 18.69 0.37 4.82
N SER A 466 17.97 1.05 3.94
CA SER A 466 18.10 0.93 2.48
C SER A 466 17.67 2.23 1.80
N PRO A 467 18.10 2.47 0.55
CA PRO A 467 17.62 3.59 -0.26
C PRO A 467 16.09 3.64 -0.42
N SER A 468 15.40 2.51 -0.57
CA SER A 468 13.93 2.46 -0.65
C SER A 468 13.29 2.78 0.70
N ARG A 469 13.86 2.32 1.81
CA ARG A 469 13.33 2.54 3.16
C ARG A 469 13.40 4.01 3.60
N LEU A 470 14.21 4.84 2.96
CA LEU A 470 14.14 6.31 3.09
C LEU A 470 12.78 6.90 2.63
N LEU A 471 12.04 6.21 1.74
CA LEU A 471 10.70 6.61 1.29
C LEU A 471 9.62 6.49 2.39
N THR A 472 9.89 5.77 3.48
CA THR A 472 8.97 5.73 4.65
C THR A 472 8.67 7.11 5.24
N LEU A 473 9.51 8.13 4.97
CA LEU A 473 9.27 9.50 5.43
C LEU A 473 8.10 10.17 4.67
N ILE A 474 7.77 9.67 3.47
CA ILE A 474 6.83 10.28 2.52
C ILE A 474 5.67 9.35 2.11
N ASP A 475 5.69 8.08 2.52
CA ASP A 475 4.64 7.11 2.21
C ASP A 475 3.44 7.25 3.18
N PRO A 476 2.20 7.41 2.68
CA PRO A 476 1.02 7.62 3.52
C PRO A 476 0.41 6.34 4.09
N LEU A 477 0.90 5.15 3.73
CA LEU A 477 0.37 3.85 4.13
C LEU A 477 1.36 3.05 4.99
N LEU A 478 2.67 3.17 4.71
CA LEU A 478 3.75 2.49 5.43
C LEU A 478 4.86 3.44 5.96
N PRO A 479 4.54 4.40 6.85
CA PRO A 479 5.57 5.11 7.62
C PRO A 479 6.40 4.17 8.49
N LEU A 480 7.66 4.51 8.78
CA LEU A 480 8.61 3.61 9.48
C LEU A 480 8.13 3.21 10.89
N SER A 481 7.41 4.10 11.58
CA SER A 481 6.81 3.83 12.89
C SER A 481 5.61 2.87 12.83
N VAL A 482 5.00 2.68 11.66
CA VAL A 482 3.94 1.70 11.41
C VAL A 482 4.58 0.36 11.06
N LEU A 483 5.54 0.37 10.12
CA LEU A 483 6.33 -0.81 9.77
C LEU A 483 6.97 -1.43 11.02
N SER A 484 7.71 -0.65 11.81
CA SER A 484 8.36 -1.15 13.03
C SER A 484 7.39 -1.73 14.06
N ARG A 485 6.15 -1.23 14.17
CA ARG A 485 5.14 -1.82 15.08
C ARG A 485 4.61 -3.15 14.55
N CYS A 486 4.41 -3.28 13.25
CA CYS A 486 4.07 -4.55 12.61
C CYS A 486 5.19 -5.58 12.80
N LEU A 487 6.46 -5.17 12.60
CA LEU A 487 7.63 -6.01 12.82
C LEU A 487 7.74 -6.47 14.28
N SER A 488 7.67 -5.55 15.26
CA SER A 488 7.75 -5.89 16.68
C SER A 488 6.59 -6.78 17.16
N ALA A 489 5.36 -6.49 16.72
CA ALA A 489 4.20 -7.32 17.05
C ALA A 489 4.33 -8.73 16.48
N TYR A 490 4.74 -8.87 15.21
CA TYR A 490 4.94 -10.18 14.60
C TYR A 490 6.12 -10.95 15.21
N ALA A 491 7.19 -10.26 15.59
CA ALA A 491 8.36 -10.86 16.24
C ALA A 491 8.14 -11.23 17.73
N GLY A 492 6.95 -10.99 18.28
CA GLY A 492 6.61 -11.26 19.69
C GLY A 492 7.29 -10.34 20.71
N THR A 493 7.89 -9.23 20.28
CA THR A 493 8.46 -8.22 21.19
C THR A 493 7.35 -7.26 21.61
N GLU A 494 6.68 -7.57 22.73
CA GLU A 494 5.62 -6.72 23.27
C GLU A 494 6.13 -5.31 23.65
N PRO A 495 5.25 -4.29 23.59
CA PRO A 495 5.60 -2.92 23.93
C PRO A 495 5.95 -2.81 25.42
N GLN A 496 7.06 -2.11 25.73
CA GLN A 496 7.29 -1.66 27.10
C GLN A 496 6.14 -0.77 27.56
N THR A 497 5.67 -1.02 28.79
CA THR A 497 4.50 -0.42 29.45
C THR A 497 4.26 1.03 29.04
N GLU A 498 3.12 1.30 28.42
CA GLU A 498 2.74 2.66 28.03
C GLU A 498 2.77 3.60 29.25
N MET A 499 3.47 4.73 29.13
CA MET A 499 3.35 5.79 30.13
C MET A 499 1.92 6.30 30.15
N GLN A 500 1.20 6.04 31.25
CA GLN A 500 -0.05 6.72 31.55
C GLN A 500 0.21 8.22 31.72
N VAL A 501 0.05 8.98 30.65
CA VAL A 501 0.09 10.45 30.70
C VAL A 501 -1.04 10.93 31.62
N GLU A 502 -0.70 11.79 32.57
CA GLU A 502 -1.57 12.12 33.71
C GLU A 502 -2.93 12.72 33.30
N LYS A 503 -3.94 12.45 34.12
CA LYS A 503 -5.34 12.89 33.91
C LYS A 503 -5.52 14.40 34.14
N ALA A 504 -5.15 15.22 33.16
CA ALA A 504 -5.51 16.63 33.11
C ALA A 504 -7.03 16.81 32.86
N SER A 505 -7.80 17.04 33.93
CA SER A 505 -9.26 17.08 33.91
C SER A 505 -9.86 18.44 33.48
N THR A 506 -9.81 18.77 32.19
CA THR A 506 -10.44 19.99 31.64
C THR A 506 -11.82 19.70 31.02
N LEU A 507 -12.81 19.33 31.84
CA LEU A 507 -14.18 19.01 31.40
C LEU A 507 -15.18 20.10 31.83
N SER A 508 -14.92 21.36 31.48
CA SER A 508 -15.64 22.51 32.05
C SER A 508 -15.82 23.73 31.12
N LEU A 509 -15.76 23.58 29.79
CA LEU A 509 -16.06 24.66 28.83
C LEU A 509 -16.72 24.13 27.55
N VAL A 510 -17.41 25.02 26.82
CA VAL A 510 -18.17 24.77 25.56
C VAL A 510 -19.34 23.78 25.71
N ARG A 511 -20.39 24.19 26.44
CA ARG A 511 -21.74 23.60 26.35
C ARG A 511 -22.81 24.66 26.06
N ARG A 512 -22.78 25.22 24.84
CA ARG A 512 -23.86 25.98 24.19
C ARG A 512 -23.61 26.08 22.67
N ASP A 513 -24.64 26.47 21.93
CA ASP A 513 -24.63 26.90 20.52
C ASP A 513 -24.29 25.88 19.42
N THR A 514 -24.42 24.57 19.69
CA THR A 514 -24.43 23.53 18.64
C THR A 514 -25.71 23.49 17.79
N ALA A 515 -26.79 24.15 18.20
CA ALA A 515 -28.11 24.01 17.56
C ALA A 515 -28.26 24.75 16.21
N LEU A 516 -27.61 25.91 16.04
CA LEU A 516 -27.74 26.72 14.82
C LEU A 516 -26.79 26.24 13.70
N LEU A 517 -25.56 25.83 14.06
CA LEU A 517 -24.55 25.33 13.12
C LEU A 517 -24.99 24.08 12.32
N LEU A 518 -25.92 23.29 12.88
CA LEU A 518 -26.39 22.04 12.26
C LEU A 518 -27.31 22.23 11.05
N ARG A 519 -27.91 23.42 10.84
CA ARG A 519 -28.88 23.61 9.75
C ARG A 519 -28.20 23.86 8.40
N ASP A 520 -27.18 24.71 8.37
CA ASP A 520 -26.52 25.12 7.12
C ASP A 520 -25.45 24.11 6.67
N PHE A 521 -24.80 23.41 7.61
CA PHE A 521 -23.76 22.42 7.28
C PHE A 521 -24.34 21.17 6.58
N ARG A 522 -25.61 20.85 6.83
CA ARG A 522 -26.32 19.70 6.23
C ARG A 522 -26.44 19.79 4.70
N GLN A 523 -26.44 21.01 4.15
CA GLN A 523 -26.47 21.29 2.72
C GLN A 523 -25.08 21.27 2.04
N GLY A 524 -24.00 21.19 2.83
CA GLY A 524 -22.61 21.11 2.34
C GLY A 524 -22.14 19.67 2.15
N ALA A 525 -22.42 18.80 3.13
CA ALA A 525 -21.96 17.42 3.14
C ALA A 525 -22.56 16.56 1.99
N SER A 526 -23.80 16.83 1.58
CA SER A 526 -24.45 16.16 0.46
C SER A 526 -23.68 16.32 -0.86
N ASN A 527 -23.24 17.54 -1.17
CA ASN A 527 -22.58 17.86 -2.43
C ASN A 527 -21.20 17.20 -2.56
N TRP A 528 -20.49 17.00 -1.43
CA TRP A 528 -19.23 16.28 -1.41
C TRP A 528 -19.41 14.79 -1.74
N ILE A 529 -20.46 14.16 -1.20
CA ILE A 529 -20.79 12.76 -1.47
C ILE A 529 -21.28 12.58 -2.91
N HIS A 530 -22.14 13.45 -3.42
CA HIS A 530 -22.63 13.40 -4.81
C HIS A 530 -21.52 13.64 -5.85
N SER A 531 -20.59 14.57 -5.59
CA SER A 531 -19.40 14.79 -6.44
C SER A 531 -18.50 13.54 -6.59
N LEU A 532 -18.60 12.59 -5.65
CA LEU A 532 -17.89 11.31 -5.69
C LEU A 532 -18.64 10.24 -6.51
N LEU A 533 -19.96 10.41 -6.73
CA LEU A 533 -20.84 9.46 -7.42
C LEU A 533 -21.05 9.79 -8.90
N ASP A 534 -21.18 11.08 -9.26
CA ASP A 534 -21.62 11.50 -10.60
C ASP A 534 -20.55 11.39 -11.71
N ASN A 535 -19.32 11.00 -11.37
CA ASN A 535 -18.17 10.96 -12.28
C ASN A 535 -18.21 9.83 -13.35
N ASN A 536 -19.38 9.22 -13.59
CA ASN A 536 -19.55 7.96 -14.34
C ASN A 536 -20.62 8.00 -15.46
N ARG A 537 -21.12 9.19 -15.87
CA ARG A 537 -22.05 9.31 -17.02
C ARG A 537 -21.69 10.46 -17.97
N ALA A 538 -21.07 10.12 -19.11
CA ALA A 538 -20.78 11.07 -20.19
C ALA A 538 -20.79 10.42 -21.59
N SER A 539 -21.97 9.97 -22.08
CA SER A 539 -22.14 9.50 -23.47
C SER A 539 -23.61 9.42 -23.94
N ALA A 540 -24.20 10.53 -24.39
CA ALA A 540 -25.40 10.60 -25.25
C ALA A 540 -25.57 12.02 -25.83
N SER A 541 -26.26 12.18 -26.97
CA SER A 541 -26.44 13.48 -27.68
C SER A 541 -27.73 13.47 -28.56
N PRO A 542 -28.17 14.56 -29.22
CA PRO A 542 -29.25 15.41 -28.66
C PRO A 542 -30.35 15.86 -29.66
N SER A 543 -31.38 16.60 -29.20
CA SER A 543 -32.30 17.37 -30.07
C SER A 543 -33.08 18.51 -29.35
N THR A 544 -32.94 19.76 -29.85
CA THR A 544 -33.91 20.92 -29.86
C THR A 544 -34.82 21.16 -28.63
N ALA A 545 -34.69 22.21 -27.78
CA ALA A 545 -34.83 23.69 -27.99
C ALA A 545 -36.28 24.17 -28.29
N ALA A 546 -36.84 25.29 -27.78
CA ALA A 546 -36.39 26.44 -26.94
C ALA A 546 -37.53 26.86 -25.93
N GLU A 547 -37.68 28.03 -25.26
CA GLU A 547 -37.04 29.38 -25.25
C GLU A 547 -37.15 30.10 -23.86
N ALA A 548 -37.57 31.40 -23.76
CA ALA A 548 -37.66 32.24 -22.51
C ALA A 548 -38.46 33.56 -22.78
N PRO A 549 -38.46 34.67 -21.95
CA PRO A 549 -38.02 34.97 -20.56
C PRO A 549 -39.18 35.67 -19.73
N PRO A 550 -39.07 36.75 -18.88
CA PRO A 550 -38.01 37.32 -18.00
C PRO A 550 -38.43 37.75 -16.54
N GLY A 551 -37.43 38.00 -15.65
CA GLY A 551 -37.52 38.89 -14.45
C GLY A 551 -37.99 38.29 -13.10
N ALA A 552 -37.51 38.69 -11.91
CA ALA A 552 -36.45 39.65 -11.52
C ALA A 552 -35.86 39.39 -10.10
N THR A 553 -34.60 39.83 -9.87
CA THR A 553 -33.87 40.14 -8.59
C THR A 553 -34.07 39.28 -7.31
N ASP A 554 -33.00 38.62 -6.82
CA ASP A 554 -32.14 39.12 -5.69
C ASP A 554 -30.81 38.31 -5.58
N ALA A 555 -29.89 38.64 -4.65
CA ALA A 555 -28.46 38.24 -4.74
C ALA A 555 -27.79 37.61 -3.48
N VAL A 556 -27.09 36.47 -3.66
CA VAL A 556 -26.04 35.94 -2.75
C VAL A 556 -24.88 35.33 -3.56
N ARG A 557 -23.62 35.57 -3.15
CA ARG A 557 -22.41 35.05 -3.83
C ARG A 557 -22.04 33.61 -3.42
N LYS A 558 -21.64 32.79 -4.39
CA LYS A 558 -20.75 31.62 -4.20
C LYS A 558 -19.61 31.67 -5.22
N SER A 559 -18.46 31.09 -4.87
CA SER A 559 -17.28 30.96 -5.73
C SER A 559 -17.20 29.54 -6.29
N ILE A 560 -17.00 29.40 -7.60
CA ILE A 560 -16.84 28.11 -8.29
C ILE A 560 -15.50 28.09 -9.03
N SER A 561 -14.84 26.94 -9.05
CA SER A 561 -13.59 26.65 -9.77
C SER A 561 -13.84 26.17 -11.21
N GLU A 562 -12.82 26.22 -12.06
CA GLU A 562 -12.92 26.14 -13.52
C GLU A 562 -13.56 24.85 -14.07
N ALA A 563 -14.64 24.99 -14.86
CA ALA A 563 -15.04 24.03 -15.91
C ALA A 563 -15.99 24.67 -16.95
N SER A 564 -15.46 24.97 -18.14
CA SER A 564 -16.19 25.13 -19.42
C SER A 564 -17.19 26.30 -19.63
N ILE A 565 -17.60 26.49 -20.89
CA ILE A 565 -18.27 27.68 -21.45
C ILE A 565 -19.60 27.29 -22.12
N SER A 566 -20.72 27.92 -21.73
CA SER A 566 -21.89 28.27 -22.60
C SER A 566 -23.08 28.81 -21.77
N SER A 567 -24.08 29.43 -22.42
CA SER A 567 -25.29 30.03 -21.81
C SER A 567 -26.37 30.27 -22.90
N PRO A 568 -27.59 30.77 -22.61
CA PRO A 568 -28.47 30.59 -21.42
C PRO A 568 -29.92 30.17 -21.81
N HIS A 569 -30.78 29.82 -20.82
CA HIS A 569 -32.21 30.23 -20.63
C HIS A 569 -32.97 29.28 -19.66
N ALA A 570 -34.21 29.60 -19.24
CA ALA A 570 -34.81 29.07 -17.99
C ALA A 570 -36.37 29.03 -17.92
N ASP A 571 -36.89 28.06 -17.13
CA ASP A 571 -38.17 28.01 -16.36
C ASP A 571 -39.53 28.12 -17.12
N PRO A 572 -40.74 27.81 -16.55
CA PRO A 572 -41.11 27.54 -15.15
C PRO A 572 -41.95 26.20 -14.91
N PRO A 573 -43.14 26.10 -14.24
CA PRO A 573 -43.20 25.53 -12.87
C PRO A 573 -44.31 24.47 -12.53
N VAL A 574 -44.13 23.81 -11.37
CA VAL A 574 -45.11 23.44 -10.27
C VAL A 574 -46.56 23.08 -10.67
N PRO A 575 -47.04 21.82 -10.41
CA PRO A 575 -47.71 21.44 -9.12
C PRO A 575 -47.55 19.93 -8.71
N SER A 576 -48.08 19.33 -7.62
CA SER A 576 -48.52 19.72 -6.24
C SER A 576 -48.94 18.47 -5.40
N GLU A 577 -48.81 18.49 -4.05
CA GLU A 577 -49.62 17.70 -3.05
C GLU A 577 -49.55 16.14 -3.06
N THR A 578 -50.05 15.30 -2.10
CA THR A 578 -50.54 15.39 -0.68
C THR A 578 -50.40 14.02 0.05
N ALA A 579 -50.89 13.92 1.30
CA ALA A 579 -51.09 12.74 2.17
C ALA A 579 -49.84 12.17 2.90
N ASP A 580 -49.74 11.99 4.22
CA ASP A 580 -50.64 11.82 5.39
C ASP A 580 -50.73 10.38 5.94
N PHE A 581 -50.11 10.17 7.11
CA PHE A 581 -50.57 9.40 8.29
C PHE A 581 -51.13 7.94 8.15
N PRO A 582 -51.31 7.18 9.26
CA PRO A 582 -51.05 7.49 10.67
C PRO A 582 -50.07 6.56 11.41
N THR A 583 -49.55 7.10 12.51
CA THR A 583 -48.93 6.36 13.61
C THR A 583 -49.86 5.32 14.26
N ARG A 584 -49.29 4.25 14.82
CA ARG A 584 -49.88 3.62 16.02
C ARG A 584 -48.80 3.35 17.07
N LYS A 585 -48.97 3.90 18.27
CA LYS A 585 -48.11 3.65 19.44
C LYS A 585 -48.56 2.38 20.17
N LEU A 586 -47.62 1.71 20.83
CA LEU A 586 -47.82 1.11 22.14
C LEU A 586 -46.47 1.05 22.88
N SER A 587 -46.47 1.23 24.20
CA SER A 587 -45.24 1.22 25.01
C SER A 587 -45.53 0.73 26.42
N VAL A 588 -44.66 -0.11 26.97
CA VAL A 588 -44.61 -0.45 28.40
C VAL A 588 -43.14 -0.45 28.85
N LYS A 589 -42.88 -0.03 30.09
CA LYS A 589 -41.54 0.00 30.72
C LYS A 589 -41.47 -0.99 31.89
N SER A 590 -40.31 -1.62 32.09
CA SER A 590 -39.74 -2.00 33.41
C SER A 590 -38.29 -2.47 33.16
N GLN A 591 -37.19 -1.85 33.63
CA GLN A 591 -36.64 -1.64 34.99
C GLN A 591 -35.91 -2.86 35.62
N THR A 592 -34.57 -2.72 35.75
CA THR A 592 -33.68 -2.97 36.93
C THR A 592 -33.86 -4.23 37.83
N CYS A 593 -32.83 -4.84 38.44
CA CYS A 593 -31.35 -4.81 38.35
C CYS A 593 -30.76 -5.92 39.27
N GLN A 594 -29.46 -6.23 39.14
CA GLN A 594 -28.63 -7.00 40.11
C GLN A 594 -29.03 -8.50 40.28
N ASP A 595 -28.21 -9.42 40.83
CA ASP A 595 -27.03 -9.26 41.71
C ASP A 595 -25.88 -10.28 41.45
N LEU A 596 -24.82 -10.27 42.28
CA LEU A 596 -23.58 -11.07 42.14
C LEU A 596 -23.70 -12.56 42.53
N GLY A 597 -22.76 -13.39 42.04
CA GLY A 597 -22.50 -14.75 42.55
C GLY A 597 -21.16 -15.35 42.06
N SER A 598 -20.22 -15.59 42.96
CA SER A 598 -18.86 -16.08 42.66
C SER A 598 -18.62 -17.53 43.11
N HIS A 599 -17.87 -18.33 42.35
CA HIS A 599 -17.20 -19.52 42.89
C HIS A 599 -15.83 -19.80 42.23
N SER A 600 -14.87 -20.21 43.06
CA SER A 600 -13.54 -20.71 42.70
C SER A 600 -13.23 -21.93 43.57
N GLY A 601 -12.47 -22.90 43.04
CA GLY A 601 -12.17 -24.16 43.73
C GLY A 601 -11.11 -25.01 43.02
N SER A 602 -10.44 -25.89 43.77
CA SER A 602 -9.27 -26.68 43.34
C SER A 602 -9.08 -27.89 44.29
N THR A 603 -8.14 -28.84 44.15
CA THR A 603 -6.89 -28.93 43.35
C THR A 603 -6.51 -30.42 43.16
N LEU A 604 -5.29 -30.70 42.68
CA LEU A 604 -4.46 -31.92 42.86
C LEU A 604 -4.59 -33.11 41.87
N HIS A 605 -3.48 -33.29 41.11
CA HIS A 605 -2.66 -34.51 40.96
C HIS A 605 -3.31 -35.91 40.88
N SER A 606 -3.01 -36.65 39.81
CA SER A 606 -1.96 -37.71 39.82
C SER A 606 -1.85 -38.44 38.47
N ALA A 607 -0.77 -39.19 38.25
CA ALA A 607 -0.50 -39.96 37.02
C ALA A 607 0.25 -41.27 37.33
N PRO A 608 0.17 -42.28 36.45
CA PRO A 608 1.29 -43.22 36.29
C PRO A 608 1.58 -43.61 34.81
N LEU A 609 2.76 -43.16 34.34
CA LEU A 609 3.81 -43.82 33.54
C LEU A 609 3.54 -44.98 32.53
N LEU A 610 4.46 -45.05 31.55
CA LEU A 610 4.73 -46.08 30.51
C LEU A 610 3.83 -46.01 29.25
N SER A 611 4.34 -46.09 28.01
CA SER A 611 5.74 -46.22 27.53
C SER A 611 5.97 -45.55 26.16
N GLU A 612 7.23 -45.31 25.82
CA GLU A 612 7.69 -44.38 24.78
C GLU A 612 7.43 -44.79 23.33
N ARG A 613 7.19 -43.78 22.46
CA ARG A 613 7.99 -43.50 21.24
C ARG A 613 7.54 -42.19 20.60
N THR A 614 8.37 -41.15 20.70
CA THR A 614 8.19 -39.85 20.04
C THR A 614 9.14 -39.72 18.84
N PRO A 615 8.73 -39.10 17.72
CA PRO A 615 9.67 -38.54 16.74
C PRO A 615 10.49 -37.42 17.39
N GLU A 616 11.75 -37.27 17.00
CA GLU A 616 12.69 -36.31 17.61
C GLU A 616 12.48 -34.86 17.15
N ASP A 617 12.83 -33.91 18.01
CA ASP A 617 12.66 -32.49 17.75
C ASP A 617 13.54 -31.97 16.60
N VAL A 618 12.93 -31.22 15.67
CA VAL A 618 13.67 -30.38 14.72
C VAL A 618 14.27 -29.21 15.49
N ASN A 619 15.51 -29.38 15.95
CA ASN A 619 16.19 -28.40 16.81
C ASN A 619 16.36 -27.05 16.11
N PHE A 620 15.81 -25.99 16.71
CA PHE A 620 15.80 -24.61 16.19
C PHE A 620 17.10 -23.82 16.42
N PHE A 621 18.26 -24.50 16.44
CA PHE A 621 19.56 -23.86 16.65
C PHE A 621 20.48 -24.03 15.44
N LEU A 622 20.98 -22.91 14.94
CA LEU A 622 21.92 -22.84 13.82
C LEU A 622 23.25 -23.48 14.20
N SER A 623 23.79 -24.33 13.33
CA SER A 623 25.20 -24.73 13.38
C SER A 623 26.06 -23.62 12.77
N GLU A 624 27.09 -23.17 13.48
CA GLU A 624 28.12 -22.30 12.93
C GLU A 624 29.08 -23.12 12.05
N ASP A 625 28.94 -23.05 10.72
CA ASP A 625 30.01 -23.47 9.80
C ASP A 625 29.82 -22.90 8.38
N ALA A 626 30.52 -21.81 8.07
CA ALA A 626 30.73 -21.30 6.69
C ALA A 626 31.95 -20.37 6.64
N THR A 627 33.00 -20.75 5.91
CA THR A 627 34.27 -20.00 5.84
C THR A 627 34.22 -18.83 4.85
N PRO A 628 34.85 -17.67 5.15
CA PRO A 628 34.87 -16.53 4.26
C PRO A 628 35.97 -16.65 3.18
N SER A 629 35.62 -16.51 1.90
CA SER A 629 36.60 -16.25 0.83
C SER A 629 35.95 -15.63 -0.43
N LEU A 630 36.78 -15.00 -1.26
CA LEU A 630 36.48 -14.54 -2.64
C LEU A 630 35.48 -13.38 -2.81
N CYS A 631 35.85 -12.18 -2.35
CA CYS A 631 35.64 -10.95 -3.13
C CYS A 631 36.67 -9.86 -2.78
N SER A 632 37.87 -9.96 -3.35
CA SER A 632 38.82 -8.85 -3.45
C SER A 632 38.75 -8.25 -4.88
N ASP A 633 39.10 -6.97 -5.01
CA ASP A 633 39.19 -6.22 -6.27
C ASP A 633 37.86 -5.83 -6.97
N LEU A 634 36.91 -5.29 -6.21
CA LEU A 634 35.93 -4.32 -6.73
C LEU A 634 36.07 -2.97 -5.98
N SER A 635 36.33 -1.90 -6.73
CA SER A 635 36.54 -0.54 -6.20
C SER A 635 35.24 0.09 -5.68
N SER A 636 35.31 0.84 -4.59
CA SER A 636 34.15 1.51 -3.99
C SER A 636 33.47 2.51 -4.95
N VAL A 637 32.13 2.54 -4.93
CA VAL A 637 31.29 3.33 -5.85
C VAL A 637 31.14 4.78 -5.35
N ALA A 638 32.23 5.35 -4.84
CA ALA A 638 32.22 6.62 -4.13
C ALA A 638 31.97 7.81 -5.09
N ILE A 639 30.77 8.40 -5.04
CA ILE A 639 30.54 9.75 -5.57
C ILE A 639 31.51 10.70 -4.84
N PRO A 640 32.37 11.46 -5.54
CA PRO A 640 33.30 12.38 -4.90
C PRO A 640 32.53 13.42 -4.06
N PRO A 641 33.02 13.78 -2.86
CA PRO A 641 32.36 14.77 -2.03
C PRO A 641 32.28 16.14 -2.75
N PRO A 642 31.28 16.98 -2.42
CA PRO A 642 31.17 18.31 -3.01
C PRO A 642 32.47 19.09 -2.78
N ALA A 643 32.91 19.82 -3.81
CA ALA A 643 34.24 20.43 -3.85
C ALA A 643 34.41 21.49 -2.74
N GLY A 644 35.09 21.11 -1.65
CA GLY A 644 35.34 21.99 -0.51
C GLY A 644 36.29 21.43 0.54
N ASP A 645 36.02 20.23 1.09
CA ASP A 645 36.58 19.83 2.38
C ASP A 645 37.47 18.56 2.32
N LYS A 646 38.78 18.74 2.15
CA LYS A 646 39.77 17.64 2.25
C LYS A 646 40.24 17.44 3.69
N GLY A 647 39.35 16.86 4.51
CA GLY A 647 39.71 16.30 5.82
C GLY A 647 38.67 16.55 6.92
N SER A 648 38.56 15.60 7.85
CA SER A 648 37.76 15.72 9.09
C SER A 648 36.22 15.65 9.01
N GLU A 649 35.61 15.18 7.90
CA GLU A 649 34.14 15.01 7.81
C GLU A 649 33.60 13.61 8.21
N ARG A 650 34.41 12.70 8.75
CA ARG A 650 34.01 11.32 9.17
C ARG A 650 33.05 11.23 10.39
N GLY A 651 32.28 12.28 10.66
CA GLY A 651 31.37 12.37 11.80
C GLY A 651 30.23 13.39 11.66
N ARG A 652 29.92 13.87 10.44
CA ARG A 652 28.74 14.72 10.17
C ARG A 652 27.76 13.94 9.30
N GLU A 653 26.49 13.95 9.66
CA GLU A 653 25.41 13.33 8.87
C GLU A 653 25.00 14.21 7.66
N PHE A 654 25.34 15.50 7.68
CA PHE A 654 25.04 16.48 6.62
C PHE A 654 26.21 17.43 6.34
N PRO A 655 26.34 17.97 5.10
CA PRO A 655 27.38 18.94 4.76
C PRO A 655 27.27 20.24 5.57
N ARG A 656 28.42 20.89 5.81
CA ARG A 656 28.48 22.18 6.53
C ARG A 656 27.52 23.21 5.91
N GLY A 657 26.70 23.84 6.75
CA GLY A 657 25.73 24.87 6.33
C GLY A 657 24.39 24.33 5.85
N PHE A 658 24.13 23.01 5.91
CA PHE A 658 22.81 22.43 5.71
C PHE A 658 22.37 21.63 6.94
N GLU A 659 21.16 21.91 7.43
CA GLU A 659 20.48 21.12 8.46
C GLU A 659 19.06 20.77 7.98
N PRO A 660 18.57 19.54 8.20
CA PRO A 660 17.19 19.17 7.88
C PRO A 660 16.20 19.85 8.82
N LEU A 661 14.95 19.99 8.37
CA LEU A 661 13.86 20.42 9.26
C LEU A 661 13.64 19.35 10.34
N ARG A 662 13.69 19.75 11.61
CA ARG A 662 13.46 18.87 12.76
C ARG A 662 12.00 18.92 13.23
N SER A 663 11.47 17.78 13.67
CA SER A 663 10.14 17.70 14.28
C SER A 663 10.10 18.45 15.60
N LYS A 664 8.96 19.10 15.89
CA LYS A 664 8.69 19.74 17.20
C LYS A 664 8.39 18.71 18.30
N GLN A 665 8.14 17.47 17.92
CA GLN A 665 7.93 16.33 18.80
C GLN A 665 8.72 15.15 18.20
N PRO A 666 9.95 14.88 18.65
CA PRO A 666 10.70 13.70 18.20
C PRO A 666 10.06 12.43 18.79
N SER A 667 9.99 11.37 17.99
CA SER A 667 9.55 10.05 18.46
C SER A 667 10.72 9.24 19.01
N GLU A 668 10.62 8.67 20.21
CA GLU A 668 11.53 7.59 20.61
C GLU A 668 11.21 6.32 19.82
N MET A 669 12.01 6.02 18.80
CA MET A 669 11.96 4.75 18.08
C MET A 669 13.19 3.91 18.45
N LYS A 670 12.99 2.90 19.30
CA LYS A 670 14.04 1.96 19.71
C LYS A 670 14.06 0.78 18.73
N MET A 671 15.18 0.56 18.06
CA MET A 671 15.36 -0.57 17.14
C MET A 671 15.56 -1.87 17.93
N GLN A 672 14.47 -2.49 18.38
CA GLN A 672 14.50 -3.77 19.10
C GLN A 672 14.81 -4.92 18.15
N SER A 673 16.05 -5.43 18.20
CA SER A 673 16.48 -6.59 17.43
C SER A 673 16.13 -7.91 18.13
N SER A 674 14.93 -8.44 17.88
CA SER A 674 14.63 -9.84 18.25
C SER A 674 15.48 -10.81 17.43
N PRO A 675 16.04 -11.89 18.02
CA PRO A 675 16.64 -12.97 17.22
C PRO A 675 15.66 -13.55 16.18
N VAL A 676 14.36 -13.52 16.49
CA VAL A 676 13.27 -14.02 15.63
C VAL A 676 13.22 -13.33 14.26
N VAL A 677 13.59 -12.04 14.13
CA VAL A 677 13.57 -11.37 12.82
C VAL A 677 14.74 -11.77 11.91
N LYS A 678 15.70 -12.55 12.42
CA LYS A 678 16.75 -13.20 11.62
C LYS A 678 16.42 -14.64 11.21
N ASP A 679 15.31 -15.21 11.69
CA ASP A 679 14.86 -16.55 11.32
C ASP A 679 14.54 -16.61 9.80
N PRO A 680 15.05 -17.60 9.04
CA PRO A 680 14.72 -17.80 7.61
C PRO A 680 13.23 -17.82 7.27
N PHE A 681 12.39 -18.35 8.15
CA PHE A 681 10.94 -18.44 7.99
C PHE A 681 10.22 -17.14 8.41
N CYS A 682 10.92 -16.19 9.02
CA CYS A 682 10.44 -14.85 9.33
C CYS A 682 10.92 -13.85 8.26
N SER A 683 12.22 -13.85 7.95
CA SER A 683 12.87 -13.04 6.92
C SER A 683 13.43 -13.93 5.80
N PRO A 684 12.64 -14.33 4.78
CA PRO A 684 13.12 -15.20 3.70
C PRO A 684 14.29 -14.62 2.89
N LEU A 685 14.54 -13.30 2.90
CA LEU A 685 15.75 -12.72 2.31
C LEU A 685 17.05 -13.16 3.01
N LEU A 686 16.98 -13.56 4.30
CA LEU A 686 18.10 -14.03 5.11
C LEU A 686 18.26 -15.57 5.09
N ALA A 687 17.32 -16.31 4.49
CA ALA A 687 17.35 -17.78 4.45
C ALA A 687 18.63 -18.32 3.78
N PRO A 688 19.21 -19.45 4.21
CA PRO A 688 20.34 -20.07 3.51
C PRO A 688 20.01 -20.44 2.05
N ASP A 689 21.01 -20.39 1.17
CA ASP A 689 20.84 -20.72 -0.26
C ASP A 689 20.30 -22.14 -0.50
N SER A 690 20.56 -23.07 0.42
CA SER A 690 20.00 -24.42 0.41
C SER A 690 18.47 -24.44 0.52
N MET A 691 17.88 -23.55 1.32
CA MET A 691 16.42 -23.40 1.39
C MET A 691 15.86 -22.73 0.13
N LEU A 692 16.53 -21.68 -0.36
CA LEU A 692 16.07 -20.92 -1.53
C LEU A 692 16.16 -21.74 -2.83
N LYS A 693 17.13 -22.65 -2.96
CA LYS A 693 17.25 -23.58 -4.10
C LYS A 693 16.02 -24.48 -4.28
N GLY A 694 15.28 -24.77 -3.21
CA GLY A 694 14.06 -25.56 -3.26
C GLY A 694 12.82 -24.81 -3.79
N LEU A 695 12.86 -23.48 -3.86
CA LEU A 695 11.67 -22.69 -4.20
C LEU A 695 11.18 -22.92 -5.65
N PRO A 696 9.85 -22.90 -5.88
CA PRO A 696 9.26 -22.95 -7.21
C PRO A 696 9.48 -21.62 -7.97
N PRO A 697 9.01 -21.48 -9.22
CA PRO A 697 9.08 -20.21 -9.91
C PRO A 697 8.38 -19.07 -9.17
N VAL A 698 9.00 -17.89 -9.13
CA VAL A 698 8.49 -16.72 -8.39
C VAL A 698 8.26 -15.52 -9.32
N HIS A 699 7.04 -14.98 -9.30
CA HIS A 699 6.68 -13.71 -9.91
C HIS A 699 6.51 -12.64 -8.82
N ILE A 700 7.36 -11.62 -8.82
CA ILE A 700 7.34 -10.53 -7.84
C ILE A 700 6.78 -9.27 -8.51
N VAL A 701 5.81 -8.62 -7.87
CA VAL A 701 5.20 -7.37 -8.37
C VAL A 701 5.42 -6.25 -7.34
N ALA A 702 6.51 -5.50 -7.49
CA ALA A 702 6.90 -4.40 -6.59
C ALA A 702 6.49 -3.03 -7.15
N CYS A 703 6.55 -1.98 -6.34
CA CYS A 703 6.25 -0.61 -6.77
C CYS A 703 7.53 0.24 -6.78
N ALA A 704 7.70 1.08 -7.80
CA ALA A 704 8.87 1.95 -7.96
C ALA A 704 9.01 3.00 -6.83
N LEU A 705 7.96 3.22 -6.05
CA LEU A 705 7.90 4.16 -4.91
C LEU A 705 7.58 3.45 -3.59
N ASP A 706 7.75 2.12 -3.52
CA ASP A 706 7.53 1.31 -2.32
C ASP A 706 8.73 1.40 -1.36
N PRO A 707 8.52 1.59 -0.04
CA PRO A 707 9.58 1.41 0.94
C PRO A 707 10.28 0.04 0.90
N MET A 708 9.58 -1.02 0.48
CA MET A 708 10.05 -2.41 0.38
C MET A 708 10.56 -2.78 -1.02
N LEU A 709 10.87 -1.81 -1.88
CA LEU A 709 11.38 -2.07 -3.23
C LEU A 709 12.74 -2.80 -3.21
N ASP A 710 13.67 -2.37 -2.36
CA ASP A 710 15.01 -2.96 -2.33
C ASP A 710 14.99 -4.39 -1.77
N ASP A 711 14.11 -4.66 -0.80
CA ASP A 711 13.79 -6.01 -0.30
C ASP A 711 13.40 -6.97 -1.45
N SER A 712 12.51 -6.48 -2.34
CA SER A 712 12.02 -7.20 -3.51
C SER A 712 13.12 -7.38 -4.58
N VAL A 713 13.91 -6.34 -4.85
CA VAL A 713 15.01 -6.37 -5.82
C VAL A 713 16.11 -7.33 -5.39
N MET A 714 16.54 -7.27 -4.12
CA MET A 714 17.60 -8.14 -3.61
C MET A 714 17.15 -9.60 -3.50
N PHE A 715 15.90 -9.87 -3.11
CA PHE A 715 15.36 -11.22 -3.14
C PHE A 715 15.30 -11.78 -4.57
N ALA A 716 14.88 -10.97 -5.54
CA ALA A 716 14.89 -11.36 -6.95
C ALA A 716 16.31 -11.63 -7.47
N LYS A 717 17.30 -10.77 -7.15
CA LYS A 717 18.71 -11.01 -7.49
C LYS A 717 19.20 -12.34 -6.92
N ARG A 718 18.90 -12.62 -5.65
CA ARG A 718 19.36 -13.83 -4.96
C ARG A 718 18.75 -15.12 -5.52
N LEU A 719 17.46 -15.10 -5.89
CA LEU A 719 16.85 -16.23 -6.61
C LEU A 719 17.50 -16.45 -7.99
N ARG A 720 17.77 -15.36 -8.72
CA ARG A 720 18.43 -15.40 -10.04
C ARG A 720 19.86 -15.96 -9.96
N SER A 721 20.64 -15.62 -8.93
CA SER A 721 21.99 -16.17 -8.71
C SER A 721 22.01 -17.64 -8.25
N LEU A 722 20.84 -18.23 -7.96
CA LEU A 722 20.67 -19.64 -7.59
C LEU A 722 19.95 -20.45 -8.70
N ASP A 723 19.97 -19.95 -9.94
CA ASP A 723 19.30 -20.51 -11.11
C ASP A 723 17.81 -20.82 -10.87
N ARG A 724 17.14 -20.05 -9.99
CA ARG A 724 15.70 -20.17 -9.75
C ARG A 724 14.93 -19.28 -10.73
N PRO A 725 13.91 -19.81 -11.44
CA PRO A 725 13.08 -18.99 -12.32
C PRO A 725 12.37 -17.88 -11.54
N VAL A 726 12.84 -16.64 -11.74
CA VAL A 726 12.31 -15.46 -11.05
C VAL A 726 12.06 -14.34 -12.06
N THR A 727 10.92 -13.65 -11.88
CA THR A 727 10.55 -12.48 -12.66
C THR A 727 10.15 -11.35 -11.71
N LEU A 728 10.59 -10.13 -12.02
CA LEU A 728 10.29 -8.93 -11.24
C LEU A 728 9.58 -7.93 -12.14
N CYS A 729 8.31 -7.66 -11.86
CA CYS A 729 7.58 -6.53 -12.41
C CYS A 729 7.67 -5.37 -11.42
N VAL A 730 8.11 -4.20 -11.87
CA VAL A 730 8.16 -2.98 -11.04
C VAL A 730 7.20 -1.96 -11.63
N VAL A 731 6.27 -1.51 -10.81
CA VAL A 731 5.14 -0.67 -11.20
C VAL A 731 5.42 0.78 -10.87
N ASP A 732 5.40 1.65 -11.86
CA ASP A 732 5.59 3.10 -11.67
C ASP A 732 4.41 3.77 -10.94
N ASP A 733 4.74 4.79 -10.14
CA ASP A 733 3.83 5.83 -9.64
C ASP A 733 2.67 5.39 -8.72
N LEU A 734 2.78 4.18 -8.16
CA LEU A 734 1.91 3.63 -7.11
C LEU A 734 2.65 3.43 -5.75
N PRO A 735 1.93 3.50 -4.61
CA PRO A 735 2.45 3.22 -3.27
C PRO A 735 2.43 1.72 -2.94
N HIS A 736 2.93 1.38 -1.75
CA HIS A 736 2.69 0.08 -1.12
C HIS A 736 1.18 -0.24 -1.01
N GLY A 737 0.80 -1.52 -1.04
CA GLY A 737 -0.61 -1.93 -0.83
C GLY A 737 -1.57 -1.63 -1.99
N PHE A 738 -1.08 -1.37 -3.21
CA PHE A 738 -1.93 -0.90 -4.32
C PHE A 738 -3.01 -1.89 -4.78
N LEU A 739 -2.93 -3.20 -4.48
CA LEU A 739 -3.97 -4.15 -4.85
C LEU A 739 -5.29 -3.88 -4.11
N SER A 740 -5.21 -3.37 -2.88
CA SER A 740 -6.37 -2.88 -2.13
C SER A 740 -6.97 -1.59 -2.73
N LEU A 741 -6.23 -0.91 -3.61
CA LEU A 741 -6.66 0.28 -4.36
C LEU A 741 -7.08 -0.04 -5.81
N SER A 742 -7.16 -1.34 -6.18
CA SER A 742 -7.49 -1.83 -7.52
C SER A 742 -8.84 -1.36 -8.07
N GLN A 743 -9.86 -1.25 -7.20
CA GLN A 743 -11.19 -0.77 -7.58
C GLN A 743 -11.33 0.76 -7.60
N LEU A 744 -10.32 1.50 -7.13
CA LEU A 744 -10.38 2.95 -6.93
C LEU A 744 -9.68 3.76 -8.04
N SER A 745 -8.91 3.10 -8.93
CA SER A 745 -8.34 3.72 -10.13
C SER A 745 -8.26 2.74 -11.29
N LYS A 746 -8.34 3.24 -12.53
CA LYS A 746 -8.15 2.43 -13.75
C LYS A 746 -6.67 2.09 -14.01
N GLU A 747 -5.76 2.74 -13.29
CA GLU A 747 -4.31 2.53 -13.42
C GLU A 747 -3.80 1.39 -12.53
N THR A 748 -4.44 1.14 -11.39
CA THR A 748 -4.16 -0.02 -10.51
C THR A 748 -4.66 -1.35 -11.11
N THR A 749 -5.63 -1.29 -12.05
CA THR A 749 -6.17 -2.46 -12.76
C THR A 749 -5.15 -3.17 -13.67
N ARG A 750 -4.17 -2.46 -14.25
CA ARG A 750 -3.13 -3.06 -15.10
C ARG A 750 -2.07 -3.83 -14.28
N PRO A 751 -1.54 -3.30 -13.17
CA PRO A 751 -0.79 -4.06 -12.18
C PRO A 751 -1.56 -5.26 -11.61
N GLN A 752 -2.85 -5.10 -11.31
CA GLN A 752 -3.72 -6.19 -10.89
C GLN A 752 -3.81 -7.31 -11.94
N SER A 753 -3.83 -6.99 -13.24
CA SER A 753 -3.82 -8.00 -14.30
C SER A 753 -2.44 -8.64 -14.55
N LEU A 754 -1.35 -7.95 -14.22
CA LEU A 754 0.00 -8.54 -14.23
C LEU A 754 0.16 -9.55 -13.08
N ALA A 755 -0.27 -9.18 -11.87
CA ALA A 755 -0.32 -10.10 -10.73
C ALA A 755 -1.23 -11.32 -11.02
N SER A 756 -2.39 -11.13 -11.67
CA SER A 756 -3.24 -12.27 -12.01
C SER A 756 -2.66 -13.16 -13.12
N THR A 757 -1.98 -12.61 -14.13
CA THR A 757 -1.53 -13.40 -15.31
C THR A 757 -0.11 -13.97 -15.22
N GLY A 758 0.75 -13.45 -14.34
CA GLY A 758 2.20 -13.70 -14.34
C GLY A 758 2.69 -15.15 -14.13
N SER A 759 1.81 -16.10 -13.79
CA SER A 759 2.18 -17.49 -13.47
C SER A 759 1.56 -18.57 -14.40
N TRP A 760 0.74 -18.21 -15.39
CA TRP A 760 -0.21 -19.18 -15.98
C TRP A 760 0.06 -19.62 -17.43
N ASN A 761 0.79 -18.83 -18.23
CA ASN A 761 0.95 -19.07 -19.67
C ASN A 761 2.40 -19.37 -20.08
N GLY A 762 2.74 -20.67 -20.10
CA GLY A 762 3.96 -21.20 -20.74
C GLY A 762 5.19 -21.31 -19.82
N PRO A 763 6.30 -21.87 -20.34
CA PRO A 763 7.58 -21.88 -19.63
C PRO A 763 8.07 -20.44 -19.42
N ILE A 764 8.55 -20.12 -18.22
CA ILE A 764 8.87 -18.74 -17.82
C ILE A 764 10.13 -18.26 -18.55
N GLY A 765 9.90 -17.57 -19.66
CA GLY A 765 10.91 -16.96 -20.50
C GLY A 765 10.28 -15.91 -21.42
N VAL A 766 10.92 -14.74 -21.51
CA VAL A 766 10.51 -13.58 -22.33
C VAL A 766 9.19 -12.93 -21.90
N CYS A 767 9.28 -11.85 -21.13
CA CYS A 767 8.26 -10.81 -21.17
C CYS A 767 8.19 -10.27 -22.62
N PRO A 768 7.03 -10.25 -23.29
CA PRO A 768 6.93 -9.72 -24.64
C PRO A 768 7.26 -8.22 -24.63
N PRO A 769 8.19 -7.74 -25.48
CA PRO A 769 8.56 -6.32 -25.51
C PRO A 769 7.36 -5.49 -25.97
N LEU A 770 6.86 -4.64 -25.07
CA LEU A 770 5.75 -3.72 -25.36
C LEU A 770 6.22 -2.60 -26.28
N LEU A 771 6.23 -2.88 -27.59
CA LEU A 771 6.35 -1.90 -28.65
C LEU A 771 5.31 -0.79 -28.43
N GLY A 772 5.78 0.39 -28.05
CA GLY A 772 4.95 1.59 -27.98
C GLY A 772 4.36 1.87 -29.36
N LYS A 773 3.07 2.26 -29.40
CA LYS A 773 2.46 2.72 -30.65
C LYS A 773 3.31 3.88 -31.21
N PRO A 774 3.76 3.82 -32.48
CA PRO A 774 4.41 4.97 -33.08
C PRO A 774 3.43 6.17 -33.10
N PRO A 775 3.93 7.41 -33.01
CA PRO A 775 3.06 8.58 -33.06
C PRO A 775 2.32 8.65 -34.41
N PRO A 776 1.10 9.22 -34.45
CA PRO A 776 0.32 9.33 -35.68
C PRO A 776 1.10 10.16 -36.71
N SER A 777 1.40 9.54 -37.85
CA SER A 777 2.07 10.19 -38.99
C SER A 777 1.21 11.34 -39.53
N LEU A 778 1.80 12.53 -39.68
CA LEU A 778 1.10 13.65 -40.34
C LEU A 778 0.75 13.27 -41.79
N SER A 779 -0.54 13.26 -42.10
CA SER A 779 -1.05 13.03 -43.44
C SER A 779 -0.92 14.30 -44.30
N ALA A 780 0.13 14.36 -45.11
CA ALA A 780 0.20 15.32 -46.22
C ALA A 780 -0.90 15.01 -47.26
N PRO A 781 -1.51 16.02 -47.92
CA PRO A 781 -2.72 15.83 -48.70
C PRO A 781 -2.47 15.09 -50.03
N THR A 782 -3.39 14.18 -50.37
CA THR A 782 -3.34 13.40 -51.62
C THR A 782 -3.71 14.25 -52.83
N ARG A 783 -2.82 14.30 -53.83
CA ARG A 783 -3.07 14.93 -55.13
C ARG A 783 -3.65 13.91 -56.12
N LYS A 784 -4.64 14.31 -56.92
CA LYS A 784 -5.41 13.39 -57.79
C LYS A 784 -4.59 12.86 -58.97
N GLY A 785 -4.41 11.54 -59.02
CA GLY A 785 -4.77 10.67 -60.15
C GLY A 785 -3.95 10.70 -61.46
N SER A 786 -3.68 9.50 -61.98
CA SER A 786 -3.87 9.16 -63.41
C SER A 786 -3.94 7.63 -63.59
N LYS A 787 -4.34 7.16 -64.77
CA LYS A 787 -4.63 5.75 -65.09
C LYS A 787 -3.38 4.99 -65.55
N LEU A 788 -3.47 3.65 -65.51
CA LEU A 788 -2.89 2.59 -66.37
C LEU A 788 -2.28 1.46 -65.50
N SER A 789 -2.19 0.19 -65.91
CA SER A 789 -3.01 -0.64 -66.81
C SER A 789 -2.41 -2.07 -66.81
N ALA A 790 -3.26 -3.10 -66.92
CA ALA A 790 -2.93 -4.48 -67.31
C ALA A 790 -2.02 -5.35 -66.40
N MET A 791 -2.39 -6.65 -66.34
CA MET A 791 -1.57 -7.89 -66.25
C MET A 791 -0.36 -7.96 -65.29
N GLY A 792 -0.14 -9.06 -64.55
CA GLY A 792 -0.80 -10.37 -64.54
C GLY A 792 0.23 -11.48 -64.25
N SER A 793 -0.22 -12.71 -63.89
CA SER A 793 0.64 -13.88 -63.58
C SER A 793 1.54 -13.72 -62.33
N LYS A 794 2.02 -14.75 -61.64
CA LYS A 794 1.58 -16.12 -61.29
C LYS A 794 2.75 -16.75 -60.49
N CYS A 795 2.48 -17.18 -59.25
CA CYS A 795 3.00 -18.42 -58.64
C CYS A 795 4.49 -18.59 -58.25
N LEU A 796 4.69 -19.58 -57.35
CA LEU A 796 5.95 -20.21 -56.86
C LEU A 796 6.87 -19.28 -56.04
N MET A 797 7.15 -19.57 -54.76
CA MET A 797 7.90 -20.70 -54.17
C MET A 797 9.38 -20.74 -54.58
N GLY A 798 10.25 -20.49 -53.59
CA GLY A 798 11.68 -20.78 -53.61
C GLY A 798 12.22 -20.69 -52.18
N ARG A 799 12.92 -21.73 -51.71
CA ARG A 799 13.62 -21.73 -50.42
C ARG A 799 15.05 -21.22 -50.60
N ALA A 800 15.52 -20.46 -49.62
CA ALA A 800 16.87 -20.57 -49.06
C ALA A 800 16.73 -20.33 -47.55
#